data_AF-A0A943XP44-F1
#
_entry.id   AF-A0A943XP44-F1
#
_cell.length_a   1.000
_cell.length_b   1.000
_cell.length_c   1.000
_cell.angle_alpha   90.00
_cell.angle_beta   90.00
_cell.angle_gamma   90.00
#
_symmetry.space_group_name_H-M   'P 1'
#
loop_
_entity.id
_entity.type
_entity.pdbx_description
1 polymer ?
#
loop_
_entity_poly.entity_id
_entity_poly.type
_entity_poly.pdbx_seq_one_letter_code
_entity_poly.pdbx_strand_id
1 'polypeptide(L)'
;MKKEKLLNAIGQIDDKMIADAKPEVRAKQKRVKFSRMAVAVAACLVLLLAVGVITPIAVGNTAAGTITMEINPGVEYTITRNGKVKEVRFLNDDAEGALAKVALKGQSLDTAVALTVAAYKAAGFMESNDTVLISFDKKLSENARLKASVSENVRRALEKTKSVHTVVYASATSNDETAAIAKKYGVSQGKAQLIADAKKNSSMSEEELANLPLDELVWLQKDIDSKIIVSGYIGILKAKAIALSDSGCTTRVEFTEARLIDIGAKYPYYRIVFNDKYTQWTYLINAINGDILDKNEVALFISLEDARNIALKFAGLADNAEEKVEFTKEELSRNSGRPCWILEFYTTKFQYFFKIDAKTGEVFFFEYHIDIRKAKEIAAQDAGVFEEFSKLTFTIEEYVGGGIKTPYFYLVFNNDKTQWTYRIDATLGHVLDKSEVALLVPLQKAREIALKDAGITDENEVTFTKEELNKGPERPCWIIEFYNENYQYSYVIDAETGEILFSTRYVSMAKAKTIALQDTDLSDGNKVVFTVEELVAGGIKTPYYLFVFNDGKTQWTYRIDATDGSIMYSNAEALMVSLDKAKEIALTDAEIPKGVEVVFTTEVLSRNSGRPCWVLEFYIEKYQFSYKIDAKTGEVIYNRRYINIERAKETALKDAAIEENSKVVFTVEELVDGGIKTPYFNLVFNDGQTQWTYRIDATNGGIIHKEDKALR
;
A
#
# COMPACT_ATOMS: atom_id res chain seq x y z
N MET A 1 19.34 1.92 15.66
CA MET A 1 20.00 3.23 15.86
C MET A 1 21.06 3.07 16.95
N LYS A 2 22.33 3.46 16.64
CA LYS A 2 23.54 3.56 17.51
C LYS A 2 24.20 2.21 17.88
N LYS A 3 25.32 1.79 17.25
CA LYS A 3 26.72 2.29 17.28
C LYS A 3 27.29 2.51 18.69
N GLU A 4 28.42 1.84 18.92
CA GLU A 4 29.48 2.07 19.92
C GLU A 4 29.32 1.50 21.33
N LYS A 5 30.14 0.50 21.66
CA LYS A 5 31.17 0.60 22.70
C LYS A 5 32.24 -0.50 22.58
N LEU A 6 33.45 -0.04 22.32
CA LEU A 6 34.72 -0.76 22.33
C LEU A 6 35.30 -0.83 23.77
N LEU A 7 36.15 -1.84 23.99
CA LEU A 7 37.27 -1.95 24.94
C LEU A 7 37.02 -2.30 26.42
N ASN A 8 37.39 -3.54 26.78
CA ASN A 8 38.35 -3.95 27.83
C ASN A 8 38.51 -5.49 27.68
N ALA A 9 39.69 -6.11 27.63
CA ALA A 9 40.77 -6.01 28.61
C ALA A 9 42.14 -6.38 28.00
N ILE A 10 43.17 -5.69 28.49
CA ILE A 10 44.59 -5.89 28.23
C ILE A 10 45.15 -6.72 29.39
N GLY A 11 45.88 -7.79 29.08
CA GLY A 11 46.73 -8.54 30.01
C GLY A 11 48.21 -8.27 29.70
N GLN A 12 48.99 -8.03 30.74
CA GLN A 12 50.29 -7.36 30.75
C GLN A 12 51.46 -8.17 30.16
N ILE A 13 52.41 -7.44 29.56
CA ILE A 13 53.77 -7.88 29.21
C ILE A 13 54.68 -7.62 30.40
N ASP A 14 55.60 -8.55 30.67
CA ASP A 14 56.70 -8.40 31.62
C ASP A 14 58.01 -8.15 30.83
N ASP A 15 58.65 -7.02 31.14
CA ASP A 15 59.90 -6.54 30.55
C ASP A 15 61.04 -6.75 31.54
N LYS A 16 61.98 -7.64 31.20
CA LYS A 16 63.35 -7.63 31.73
C LYS A 16 64.29 -8.51 30.89
N MET A 17 65.19 -7.88 30.13
CA MET A 17 66.66 -7.97 30.28
C MET A 17 67.42 -7.42 29.03
N ILE A 18 67.93 -6.19 29.19
CA ILE A 18 69.33 -5.71 28.95
C ILE A 18 70.13 -6.48 27.89
N ALA A 19 70.32 -5.95 26.67
CA ALA A 19 71.35 -4.99 26.22
C ALA A 19 72.80 -5.53 26.20
N ASP A 20 73.39 -5.57 25.00
CA ASP A 20 74.82 -5.30 24.80
C ASP A 20 75.12 -4.85 23.36
N ALA A 21 76.25 -4.16 23.23
CA ALA A 21 76.47 -3.04 22.31
C ALA A 21 77.02 -3.38 20.91
N LYS A 22 76.69 -2.45 19.99
CA LYS A 22 77.29 -2.05 18.68
C LYS A 22 78.86 -2.08 18.66
N PRO A 23 79.57 -2.02 17.49
CA PRO A 23 79.38 -0.95 16.49
C PRO A 23 79.73 -1.19 14.99
N GLU A 24 79.41 -0.13 14.25
CA GLU A 24 79.67 0.30 12.87
C GLU A 24 80.96 -0.15 12.17
N VAL A 25 80.93 -0.22 10.82
CA VAL A 25 81.91 0.48 9.93
C VAL A 25 81.28 0.82 8.57
N ARG A 26 81.53 2.07 8.13
CA ARG A 26 81.27 2.69 6.81
C ARG A 26 82.30 2.30 5.74
N ALA A 27 81.82 2.28 4.49
CA ALA A 27 82.48 2.70 3.24
C ALA A 27 83.52 1.79 2.55
N LYS A 28 83.30 1.49 1.25
CA LYS A 28 83.96 2.19 0.10
C LYS A 28 83.67 1.47 -1.24
N GLN A 29 83.28 2.27 -2.24
CA GLN A 29 83.41 1.94 -3.65
C GLN A 29 84.89 1.69 -4.02
N LYS A 30 85.16 0.64 -4.81
CA LYS A 30 86.32 0.61 -5.72
C LYS A 30 85.94 0.00 -7.06
N ARG A 31 86.11 0.83 -8.10
CA ARG A 31 86.19 0.47 -9.51
C ARG A 31 87.45 -0.36 -9.79
N VAL A 32 87.34 -1.29 -10.72
CA VAL A 32 88.48 -1.76 -11.54
C VAL A 32 88.04 -1.74 -13.01
N LYS A 33 88.85 -1.13 -13.88
CA LYS A 33 88.71 -1.07 -15.34
C LYS A 33 90.08 -1.32 -15.98
N PHE A 34 90.03 -1.71 -17.27
CA PHE A 34 91.06 -1.87 -18.33
C PHE A 34 91.44 -3.34 -18.63
N SER A 35 91.58 -3.79 -19.89
CA SER A 35 91.84 -3.15 -21.21
C SER A 35 91.20 -3.98 -22.37
N ARG A 36 90.52 -3.46 -23.40
CA ARG A 36 90.90 -2.73 -24.66
C ARG A 36 91.73 -3.50 -25.71
N MET A 37 91.05 -4.01 -26.76
CA MET A 37 91.29 -3.90 -28.23
C MET A 37 90.16 -4.72 -28.93
N ALA A 38 89.48 -4.34 -30.03
CA ALA A 38 89.83 -3.58 -31.22
C ALA A 38 88.64 -2.76 -31.82
N VAL A 39 88.89 -2.11 -32.97
CA VAL A 39 88.26 -0.91 -33.58
C VAL A 39 87.48 -1.23 -34.87
N ALA A 40 86.38 -0.49 -35.17
CA ALA A 40 85.96 0.07 -36.50
C ALA A 40 84.57 0.79 -36.39
N VAL A 41 84.49 2.13 -36.36
CA VAL A 41 84.13 3.09 -37.45
C VAL A 41 82.78 2.77 -38.14
N ALA A 42 81.62 3.44 -37.95
CA ALA A 42 81.22 4.86 -38.05
C ALA A 42 81.16 5.44 -39.49
N ALA A 43 80.00 5.35 -40.16
CA ALA A 43 79.44 6.39 -41.05
C ALA A 43 78.06 5.97 -41.60
N CYS A 44 77.18 6.96 -41.75
CA CYS A 44 75.88 6.99 -42.44
C CYS A 44 74.65 7.08 -41.51
N LEU A 45 74.35 8.30 -41.05
CA LEU A 45 72.97 8.81 -40.94
C LEU A 45 73.01 10.30 -40.61
N VAL A 46 73.05 11.12 -41.67
CA VAL A 46 72.52 12.48 -41.64
C VAL A 46 71.25 12.47 -42.49
N LEU A 47 70.14 12.74 -41.80
CA LEU A 47 68.82 13.14 -42.27
C LEU A 47 68.82 13.91 -43.61
N LEU A 48 68.06 13.41 -44.59
CA LEU A 48 66.82 14.05 -45.11
C LEU A 48 66.40 13.47 -46.47
N LEU A 49 65.15 13.01 -46.53
CA LEU A 49 64.09 13.28 -47.54
C LEU A 49 63.02 12.17 -47.37
N ALA A 50 62.01 12.32 -46.51
CA ALA A 50 60.83 13.18 -46.58
C ALA A 50 59.59 12.50 -47.19
N VAL A 51 58.52 12.50 -46.38
CA VAL A 51 57.07 12.44 -46.64
C VAL A 51 56.35 11.08 -46.75
N GLY A 52 55.52 10.85 -45.72
CA GLY A 52 54.23 10.13 -45.79
C GLY A 52 54.24 8.77 -45.09
N VAL A 53 53.38 8.38 -44.15
CA VAL A 53 52.12 8.89 -43.59
C VAL A 53 51.92 8.11 -42.26
N ILE A 54 51.70 8.84 -41.15
CA ILE A 54 50.84 8.52 -39.98
C ILE A 54 51.05 7.20 -39.18
N THR A 55 51.09 7.36 -37.86
CA THR A 55 51.09 6.37 -36.74
C THR A 55 50.25 5.09 -36.93
N PRO A 56 50.56 4.00 -36.18
CA PRO A 56 49.84 3.83 -34.92
C PRO A 56 50.72 3.37 -33.74
N ILE A 57 51.26 4.31 -32.97
CA ILE A 57 51.60 4.06 -31.56
C ILE A 57 50.30 3.84 -30.72
N ALA A 58 49.12 4.02 -31.31
CA ALA A 58 47.82 3.84 -30.68
C ALA A 58 47.20 2.43 -30.78
N VAL A 59 47.76 1.46 -31.53
CA VAL A 59 47.15 0.11 -31.64
C VAL A 59 47.49 -0.79 -30.45
N GLY A 60 48.66 -0.63 -29.83
CA GLY A 60 49.14 -1.48 -28.73
C GLY A 60 48.42 -1.31 -27.38
N ASN A 61 47.68 -0.21 -27.21
CA ASN A 61 46.97 0.13 -25.96
C ASN A 61 45.45 -0.10 -26.03
N THR A 62 44.99 -0.77 -27.10
CA THR A 62 43.58 -1.14 -27.28
C THR A 62 43.24 -2.37 -26.42
N ALA A 63 42.11 -2.30 -25.71
CA ALA A 63 41.67 -3.36 -24.81
C ALA A 63 41.25 -4.62 -25.60
N ALA A 64 41.86 -5.75 -25.27
CA ALA A 64 41.59 -7.04 -25.87
C ALA A 64 40.37 -7.74 -25.23
N GLY A 65 40.20 -7.58 -23.92
CA GLY A 65 39.08 -8.10 -23.13
C GLY A 65 39.40 -8.08 -21.64
N THR A 66 38.50 -8.56 -20.80
CA THR A 66 38.72 -8.74 -19.36
C THR A 66 38.83 -10.22 -18.96
N ILE A 67 39.63 -10.45 -17.92
CA ILE A 67 39.79 -11.74 -17.26
C ILE A 67 39.58 -11.54 -15.76
N THR A 68 38.76 -12.38 -15.15
CA THR A 68 38.56 -12.42 -13.71
C THR A 68 39.28 -13.62 -13.11
N MET A 69 39.84 -13.42 -11.92
CA MET A 69 40.46 -14.45 -11.10
C MET A 69 39.85 -14.40 -9.72
N GLU A 70 39.28 -15.52 -9.28
CA GLU A 70 38.63 -15.65 -7.98
C GLU A 70 39.14 -16.86 -7.22
N ILE A 71 39.49 -16.60 -5.96
CA ILE A 71 39.78 -17.60 -4.92
C ILE A 71 38.86 -17.36 -3.71
N ASN A 72 38.10 -16.25 -3.74
CA ASN A 72 37.42 -15.61 -2.62
C ASN A 72 38.44 -14.99 -1.65
N PRO A 73 39.13 -13.88 -2.00
CA PRO A 73 38.69 -12.71 -2.81
C PRO A 73 38.78 -12.78 -4.35
N GLY A 74 38.21 -11.78 -5.05
CA GLY A 74 38.09 -11.72 -6.52
C GLY A 74 38.62 -10.44 -7.18
N VAL A 75 39.32 -10.58 -8.31
CA VAL A 75 39.92 -9.45 -9.06
C VAL A 75 39.71 -9.59 -10.57
N GLU A 76 39.49 -8.46 -11.25
CA GLU A 76 39.35 -8.36 -12.69
C GLU A 76 40.52 -7.58 -13.31
N TYR A 77 41.09 -8.12 -14.39
CA TYR A 77 42.10 -7.46 -15.20
C TYR A 77 41.55 -7.14 -16.58
N THR A 78 41.66 -5.88 -17.00
CA THR A 78 41.50 -5.52 -18.41
C THR A 78 42.85 -5.66 -19.10
N ILE A 79 42.96 -6.50 -20.12
CA ILE A 79 44.22 -6.75 -20.82
C ILE A 79 44.25 -6.06 -22.19
N THR A 80 45.43 -5.60 -22.60
CA THR A 80 45.69 -5.10 -23.96
C THR A 80 45.98 -6.25 -24.93
N ARG A 81 45.92 -5.97 -26.25
CA ARG A 81 46.25 -6.97 -27.29
C ARG A 81 47.67 -7.53 -27.22
N ASN A 82 48.60 -6.83 -26.55
CA ASN A 82 49.97 -7.31 -26.31
C ASN A 82 50.15 -8.00 -24.94
N GLY A 83 49.06 -8.34 -24.23
CA GLY A 83 49.09 -9.16 -23.02
C GLY A 83 49.49 -8.43 -21.73
N LYS A 84 49.43 -7.10 -21.71
CA LYS A 84 49.66 -6.28 -20.50
C LYS A 84 48.36 -5.92 -19.81
N VAL A 85 48.42 -5.72 -18.49
CA VAL A 85 47.29 -5.26 -17.68
C VAL A 85 47.12 -3.75 -17.87
N LYS A 86 46.01 -3.35 -18.50
CA LYS A 86 45.61 -1.96 -18.71
C LYS A 86 44.95 -1.36 -17.47
N GLU A 87 44.12 -2.14 -16.81
CA GLU A 87 43.28 -1.73 -15.68
C GLU A 87 43.02 -2.93 -14.76
N VAL A 88 42.82 -2.64 -13.47
CA VAL A 88 42.52 -3.63 -12.42
C VAL A 88 41.30 -3.14 -11.65
N ARG A 89 40.31 -4.01 -11.46
CA ARG A 89 39.12 -3.76 -10.65
C ARG A 89 39.00 -4.83 -9.57
N PHE A 90 38.86 -4.40 -8.32
CA PHE A 90 38.62 -5.29 -7.19
C PHE A 90 37.12 -5.60 -7.13
N LEU A 91 36.77 -6.88 -7.01
CA LEU A 91 35.37 -7.32 -7.04
C LEU A 91 34.73 -7.31 -5.65
N ASN A 92 35.53 -7.37 -4.59
CA ASN A 92 35.11 -7.27 -3.20
C ASN A 92 36.16 -6.58 -2.32
N ASP A 93 35.74 -6.17 -1.12
CA ASP A 93 36.57 -5.41 -0.16
C ASP A 93 37.82 -6.21 0.26
N ASP A 94 37.72 -7.53 0.36
CA ASP A 94 38.85 -8.41 0.66
C ASP A 94 39.93 -8.36 -0.45
N ALA A 95 39.52 -8.31 -1.72
CA ALA A 95 40.44 -8.15 -2.85
C ALA A 95 41.13 -6.78 -2.80
N GLU A 96 40.37 -5.72 -2.52
CA GLU A 96 40.91 -4.37 -2.39
C GLU A 96 41.91 -4.29 -1.24
N GLY A 97 41.57 -4.84 -0.07
CA GLY A 97 42.43 -4.88 1.10
C GLY A 97 43.77 -5.60 0.85
N ALA A 98 43.74 -6.72 0.13
CA ALA A 98 44.94 -7.49 -0.18
C ALA A 98 45.79 -6.91 -1.33
N LEU A 99 45.16 -6.31 -2.35
CA LEU A 99 45.83 -5.98 -3.62
C LEU A 99 46.05 -4.48 -3.87
N ALA A 100 45.43 -3.56 -3.13
CA ALA A 100 45.51 -2.12 -3.42
C ALA A 100 46.96 -1.56 -3.44
N LYS A 101 47.88 -2.18 -2.68
CA LYS A 101 49.30 -1.78 -2.62
C LYS A 101 50.20 -2.55 -3.61
N VAL A 102 49.64 -3.51 -4.36
CA VAL A 102 50.37 -4.34 -5.32
C VAL A 102 50.35 -3.67 -6.69
N ALA A 103 51.53 -3.43 -7.28
CA ALA A 103 51.66 -2.75 -8.56
C ALA A 103 51.32 -3.68 -9.75
N LEU A 104 50.03 -3.91 -9.98
CA LEU A 104 49.50 -4.81 -11.02
C LEU A 104 49.33 -4.14 -12.39
N LYS A 105 48.97 -2.85 -12.43
CA LYS A 105 48.76 -2.10 -13.68
C LYS A 105 50.07 -1.92 -14.45
N GLY A 106 50.04 -2.17 -15.76
CA GLY A 106 51.18 -2.08 -16.67
C GLY A 106 52.06 -3.34 -16.73
N GLN A 107 51.87 -4.29 -15.80
CA GLN A 107 52.57 -5.58 -15.79
C GLN A 107 52.09 -6.50 -16.92
N SER A 108 52.88 -7.53 -17.23
CA SER A 108 52.39 -8.66 -18.03
C SER A 108 51.32 -9.42 -17.23
N LEU A 109 50.37 -10.06 -17.92
CA LEU A 109 49.34 -10.86 -17.25
C LEU A 109 49.93 -11.98 -16.38
N ASP A 110 50.99 -12.66 -16.82
CA ASP A 110 51.69 -13.72 -16.06
C ASP A 110 52.23 -13.17 -14.73
N THR A 111 52.87 -12.00 -14.77
CA THR A 111 53.39 -11.33 -13.57
C THR A 111 52.27 -10.88 -12.64
N ALA A 112 51.19 -10.31 -13.18
CA ALA A 112 50.06 -9.86 -12.37
C ALA A 112 49.37 -11.03 -11.65
N VAL A 113 49.14 -12.15 -12.33
CA VAL A 113 48.56 -13.36 -11.74
C VAL A 113 49.45 -13.92 -10.61
N ALA A 114 50.76 -14.02 -10.84
CA ALA A 114 51.70 -14.51 -9.83
C ALA A 114 51.77 -13.60 -8.58
N LEU A 115 51.77 -12.28 -8.78
CA LEU A 115 51.76 -11.31 -7.69
C LEU A 115 50.46 -11.38 -6.87
N THR A 116 49.33 -11.59 -7.54
CA THR A 116 48.02 -11.75 -6.88
C THR A 116 47.97 -12.98 -6.00
N VAL A 117 48.44 -14.15 -6.49
CA VAL A 117 48.54 -15.37 -5.67
C VAL A 117 49.44 -15.14 -4.46
N ALA A 118 50.59 -14.48 -4.64
CA ALA A 118 51.50 -14.20 -3.54
C ALA A 118 50.87 -13.27 -2.47
N ALA A 119 50.12 -12.25 -2.91
CA ALA A 119 49.45 -11.31 -2.02
C ALA A 119 48.29 -11.97 -1.26
N TYR A 120 47.44 -12.75 -1.92
CA TYR A 120 46.36 -13.50 -1.27
C TYR A 120 46.88 -14.52 -0.27
N LYS A 121 47.97 -15.23 -0.60
CA LYS A 121 48.66 -16.11 0.34
C LYS A 121 49.21 -15.37 1.56
N ALA A 122 49.86 -14.22 1.37
CA ALA A 122 50.39 -13.42 2.46
C ALA A 122 49.29 -12.84 3.37
N ALA A 123 48.12 -12.57 2.81
CA ALA A 123 46.94 -12.09 3.53
C ALA A 123 46.13 -13.23 4.21
N GLY A 124 46.52 -14.50 4.02
CA GLY A 124 45.84 -15.65 4.63
C GLY A 124 44.58 -16.11 3.90
N PHE A 125 44.31 -15.59 2.70
CA PHE A 125 43.19 -16.04 1.86
C PHE A 125 43.49 -17.32 1.09
N MET A 126 44.72 -17.82 1.16
CA MET A 126 45.14 -19.06 0.54
C MET A 126 45.94 -19.93 1.51
N GLU A 127 45.41 -21.10 1.83
CA GLU A 127 46.21 -22.19 2.38
C GLU A 127 46.74 -23.07 1.24
N SER A 128 47.69 -23.95 1.53
CA SER A 128 48.20 -24.86 0.49
C SER A 128 47.02 -25.68 -0.06
N ASN A 129 46.80 -25.62 -1.39
CA ASN A 129 45.83 -26.42 -2.17
C ASN A 129 44.54 -25.76 -2.69
N ASP A 130 44.57 -24.49 -3.09
CA ASP A 130 43.35 -23.81 -3.57
C ASP A 130 42.97 -24.08 -5.03
N THR A 131 41.65 -24.04 -5.25
CA THR A 131 41.00 -23.98 -6.56
C THR A 131 40.83 -22.53 -6.98
N VAL A 132 41.33 -22.18 -8.17
CA VAL A 132 41.16 -20.84 -8.75
C VAL A 132 40.09 -20.90 -9.83
N LEU A 133 39.10 -20.01 -9.74
CA LEU A 133 38.18 -19.74 -10.83
C LEU A 133 38.76 -18.65 -11.74
N ILE A 134 38.88 -18.97 -13.03
CA ILE A 134 39.22 -18.03 -14.09
C ILE A 134 38.01 -17.85 -14.98
N SER A 135 37.66 -16.61 -15.28
CA SER A 135 36.57 -16.31 -16.21
C SER A 135 36.96 -15.24 -17.20
N PHE A 136 36.34 -15.29 -18.38
CA PHE A 136 36.63 -14.39 -19.49
C PHE A 136 35.36 -13.64 -19.88
N ASP A 137 35.48 -12.35 -20.19
CA ASP A 137 34.35 -11.61 -20.76
C ASP A 137 33.87 -12.22 -22.09
N LYS A 138 32.71 -11.75 -22.55
CA LYS A 138 32.12 -12.20 -23.82
C LYS A 138 33.09 -12.04 -25.00
N LYS A 139 33.78 -10.89 -25.07
CA LYS A 139 34.68 -10.54 -26.18
C LYS A 139 35.88 -11.49 -26.30
N LEU A 140 36.46 -11.88 -25.17
CA LEU A 140 37.58 -12.80 -25.11
C LEU A 140 37.09 -14.25 -25.25
N SER A 141 35.93 -14.59 -24.67
CA SER A 141 35.28 -15.91 -24.80
C SER A 141 34.97 -16.29 -26.24
N GLU A 142 34.52 -15.35 -27.07
CA GLU A 142 34.20 -15.57 -28.50
C GLU A 142 35.45 -15.65 -29.39
N ASN A 143 36.63 -15.24 -28.90
CA ASN A 143 37.89 -15.32 -29.65
C ASN A 143 38.72 -16.54 -29.22
N ALA A 144 38.48 -17.68 -29.85
CA ALA A 144 39.11 -18.96 -29.48
C ALA A 144 40.66 -18.93 -29.41
N ARG A 145 41.32 -18.24 -30.35
CA ARG A 145 42.79 -18.15 -30.38
C ARG A 145 43.34 -17.31 -29.24
N LEU A 146 42.73 -16.15 -28.99
CA LEU A 146 43.13 -15.26 -27.91
C LEU A 146 42.80 -15.89 -26.54
N LYS A 147 41.63 -16.51 -26.39
CA LYS A 147 41.24 -17.29 -25.21
C LYS A 147 42.27 -18.36 -24.90
N ALA A 148 42.63 -19.20 -25.87
CA ALA A 148 43.64 -20.24 -25.68
C ALA A 148 45.01 -19.66 -25.25
N SER A 149 45.46 -18.56 -25.88
CA SER A 149 46.71 -17.91 -25.52
C SER A 149 46.69 -17.30 -24.12
N VAL A 150 45.59 -16.68 -23.70
CA VAL A 150 45.42 -16.08 -22.38
C VAL A 150 45.29 -17.16 -21.31
N SER A 151 44.47 -18.19 -21.53
CA SER A 151 44.36 -19.36 -20.65
C SER A 151 45.71 -20.03 -20.40
N GLU A 152 46.51 -20.20 -21.46
CA GLU A 152 47.84 -20.82 -21.34
C GLU A 152 48.82 -19.95 -20.54
N ASN A 153 48.79 -18.63 -20.73
CA ASN A 153 49.60 -17.71 -19.93
C ASN A 153 49.21 -17.74 -18.45
N VAL A 154 47.90 -17.75 -18.15
CA VAL A 154 47.39 -17.82 -16.78
C VAL A 154 47.76 -19.16 -16.14
N ARG A 155 47.54 -20.28 -16.85
CA ARG A 155 47.94 -21.62 -16.40
C ARG A 155 49.41 -21.65 -16.00
N ARG A 156 50.31 -21.22 -16.90
CA ARG A 156 51.75 -21.19 -16.66
C ARG A 156 52.12 -20.30 -15.47
N ALA A 157 51.44 -19.17 -15.30
CA ALA A 157 51.67 -18.29 -14.15
C ALA A 157 51.31 -19.00 -12.84
N LEU A 158 50.14 -19.63 -12.80
CA LEU A 158 49.66 -20.38 -11.63
C LEU A 158 50.56 -21.60 -11.32
N GLU A 159 51.05 -22.33 -12.32
CA GLU A 159 52.01 -23.44 -12.16
C GLU A 159 53.27 -23.02 -11.41
N LYS A 160 53.84 -21.86 -11.77
CA LYS A 160 55.07 -21.35 -11.12
C LYS A 160 54.86 -21.03 -9.64
N THR A 161 53.64 -20.70 -9.23
CA THR A 161 53.35 -20.33 -7.83
C THR A 161 53.39 -21.52 -6.88
N LYS A 162 53.24 -22.75 -7.38
CA LYS A 162 53.10 -23.99 -6.59
C LYS A 162 52.04 -23.92 -5.47
N SER A 163 51.12 -22.97 -5.53
CA SER A 163 50.11 -22.72 -4.50
C SER A 163 48.70 -23.07 -4.98
N VAL A 164 48.52 -23.20 -6.31
CA VAL A 164 47.24 -23.52 -6.95
C VAL A 164 47.31 -24.89 -7.60
N HIS A 165 46.31 -25.72 -7.33
CA HIS A 165 46.28 -27.11 -7.79
C HIS A 165 45.22 -27.37 -8.86
N THR A 166 44.14 -26.60 -8.85
CA THR A 166 43.03 -26.73 -9.81
C THR A 166 42.69 -25.36 -10.37
N VAL A 167 42.62 -25.23 -11.71
CA VAL A 167 41.96 -24.10 -12.36
C VAL A 167 40.63 -24.55 -12.90
N VAL A 168 39.59 -23.78 -12.59
CA VAL A 168 38.27 -23.93 -13.21
C VAL A 168 38.09 -22.78 -14.18
N TYR A 169 37.78 -23.08 -15.44
CA TYR A 169 37.46 -22.08 -16.44
C TYR A 169 35.95 -21.95 -16.59
N ALA A 170 35.42 -20.76 -16.31
CA ALA A 170 34.03 -20.42 -16.59
C ALA A 170 33.93 -19.49 -17.80
N SER A 171 32.99 -19.79 -18.70
CA SER A 171 32.60 -18.84 -19.75
C SER A 171 31.60 -17.86 -19.17
N ALA A 172 31.94 -16.57 -19.12
CA ALA A 172 30.94 -15.56 -18.77
C ALA A 172 30.01 -15.37 -19.97
N THR A 173 28.77 -15.88 -19.87
CA THR A 173 27.71 -15.44 -20.78
C THR A 173 27.05 -14.20 -20.19
N SER A 174 27.11 -13.09 -20.91
CA SER A 174 26.50 -11.83 -20.48
C SER A 174 25.01 -11.87 -20.83
N ASN A 175 24.20 -12.49 -19.97
CA ASN A 175 22.75 -12.41 -20.02
C ASN A 175 22.24 -11.62 -18.79
N ASP A 176 20.97 -11.19 -18.83
CA ASP A 176 20.42 -10.32 -17.78
C ASP A 176 20.36 -11.00 -16.40
N GLU A 177 20.27 -12.33 -16.37
CA GLU A 177 20.24 -13.15 -15.14
C GLU A 177 21.61 -13.15 -14.43
N THR A 178 22.70 -13.49 -15.13
CA THR A 178 24.05 -13.50 -14.55
C THR A 178 24.56 -12.10 -14.20
N ALA A 179 24.12 -11.08 -14.94
CA ALA A 179 24.37 -9.68 -14.62
C ALA A 179 23.75 -9.26 -13.29
N ALA A 180 22.50 -9.69 -13.04
CA ALA A 180 21.80 -9.41 -11.78
C ALA A 180 22.45 -10.14 -10.59
N ILE A 181 22.79 -11.42 -10.75
CA ILE A 181 23.45 -12.22 -9.70
C ILE A 181 24.82 -11.63 -9.34
N ALA A 182 25.65 -11.31 -10.33
CA ALA A 182 26.97 -10.71 -10.11
C ALA A 182 26.89 -9.39 -9.32
N LYS A 183 25.92 -8.53 -9.67
CA LYS A 183 25.70 -7.26 -8.98
C LYS A 183 25.17 -7.45 -7.56
N LYS A 184 24.26 -8.41 -7.36
CA LYS A 184 23.61 -8.68 -6.07
C LYS A 184 24.59 -9.20 -5.02
N TYR A 185 25.51 -10.08 -5.41
CA TYR A 185 26.43 -10.74 -4.47
C TYR A 185 27.88 -10.26 -4.57
N GLY A 186 28.19 -9.27 -5.42
CA GLY A 186 29.55 -8.76 -5.57
C GLY A 186 30.55 -9.80 -6.10
N VAL A 187 30.13 -10.62 -7.06
CA VAL A 187 30.94 -11.69 -7.65
C VAL A 187 31.18 -11.45 -9.15
N SER A 188 32.17 -12.11 -9.78
CA SER A 188 32.31 -11.99 -11.23
C SER A 188 31.13 -12.60 -11.99
N GLN A 189 31.00 -12.19 -13.25
CA GLN A 189 30.08 -12.81 -14.20
C GLN A 189 30.30 -14.33 -14.35
N GLY A 190 31.53 -14.81 -14.22
CA GLY A 190 31.81 -16.23 -14.29
C GLY A 190 31.33 -16.98 -13.05
N LYS A 191 31.56 -16.46 -11.85
CA LYS A 191 31.00 -17.06 -10.62
C LYS A 191 29.47 -16.96 -10.60
N ALA A 192 28.90 -15.87 -11.09
CA ALA A 192 27.45 -15.73 -11.27
C ALA A 192 26.87 -16.77 -12.24
N GLN A 193 27.59 -17.09 -13.32
CA GLN A 193 27.24 -18.20 -14.20
C GLN A 193 27.28 -19.54 -13.45
N LEU A 194 28.29 -19.78 -12.60
CA LEU A 194 28.34 -21.00 -11.80
C LEU A 194 27.13 -21.12 -10.86
N ILE A 195 26.74 -20.03 -10.20
CA ILE A 195 25.55 -19.95 -9.34
C ILE A 195 24.28 -20.24 -10.14
N ALA A 196 24.11 -19.62 -11.31
CA ALA A 196 22.95 -19.83 -12.16
C ALA A 196 22.83 -21.28 -12.64
N ASP A 197 23.96 -21.92 -12.97
CA ASP A 197 23.95 -23.32 -13.41
C ASP A 197 23.78 -24.31 -12.25
N ALA A 198 24.36 -24.02 -11.08
CA ALA A 198 24.13 -24.80 -9.85
C ALA A 198 22.67 -24.75 -9.39
N LYS A 199 21.99 -23.61 -9.59
CA LYS A 199 20.56 -23.44 -9.31
C LYS A 199 19.68 -24.34 -10.19
N LYS A 200 20.10 -24.64 -11.43
CA LYS A 200 19.40 -25.59 -12.31
C LYS A 200 19.62 -27.05 -11.91
N ASN A 201 20.69 -27.31 -11.17
CA ASN A 201 21.13 -28.65 -10.80
C ASN A 201 20.87 -28.99 -9.33
N SER A 202 20.32 -28.07 -8.54
CA SER A 202 20.06 -28.24 -7.11
C SER A 202 18.74 -27.59 -6.70
N SER A 203 18.20 -27.99 -5.54
CA SER A 203 17.03 -27.36 -4.91
C SER A 203 17.40 -26.16 -4.02
N MET A 204 18.65 -25.69 -4.07
CA MET A 204 19.14 -24.61 -3.23
C MET A 204 18.69 -23.24 -3.74
N SER A 205 18.46 -22.32 -2.81
CA SER A 205 18.21 -20.93 -3.15
C SER A 205 19.47 -20.26 -3.72
N GLU A 206 19.27 -19.19 -4.49
CA GLU A 206 20.37 -18.41 -5.07
C GLU A 206 21.28 -17.79 -4.00
N GLU A 207 20.72 -17.42 -2.84
CA GLU A 207 21.47 -16.86 -1.72
C GLU A 207 22.34 -17.92 -1.03
N GLU A 208 21.79 -19.12 -0.81
CA GLU A 208 22.58 -20.24 -0.29
C GLU A 208 23.72 -20.60 -1.25
N LEU A 209 23.47 -20.60 -2.56
CA LEU A 209 24.47 -20.88 -3.59
C LEU A 209 25.56 -19.80 -3.68
N ALA A 210 25.21 -18.52 -3.53
CA ALA A 210 26.17 -17.43 -3.58
C ALA A 210 27.16 -17.45 -2.41
N ASN A 211 26.73 -17.95 -1.25
CA ASN A 211 27.54 -18.07 -0.04
C ASN A 211 28.34 -19.38 0.03
N LEU A 212 28.24 -20.25 -0.99
CA LEU A 212 29.02 -21.49 -1.02
C LEU A 212 30.52 -21.24 -1.23
N PRO A 213 31.38 -22.06 -0.59
CA PRO A 213 32.76 -22.22 -1.01
C PRO A 213 32.86 -22.51 -2.52
N LEU A 214 33.87 -21.94 -3.19
CA LEU A 214 34.01 -22.05 -4.64
C LEU A 214 34.11 -23.50 -5.12
N ASP A 215 34.78 -24.37 -4.36
CA ASP A 215 34.93 -25.79 -4.67
C ASP A 215 33.61 -26.57 -4.53
N GLU A 216 32.76 -26.24 -3.55
CA GLU A 216 31.38 -26.77 -3.45
C GLU A 216 30.48 -26.28 -4.60
N LEU A 217 30.59 -24.99 -4.95
CA LEU A 217 29.84 -24.42 -6.06
C LEU A 217 30.21 -25.07 -7.40
N VAL A 218 31.50 -25.34 -7.60
CA VAL A 218 32.02 -26.05 -8.77
C VAL A 218 31.52 -27.49 -8.78
N TRP A 219 31.46 -28.18 -7.63
CA TRP A 219 30.92 -29.55 -7.56
C TRP A 219 29.49 -29.64 -8.10
N LEU A 220 28.65 -28.62 -7.89
CA LEU A 220 27.22 -28.62 -8.27
C LEU A 220 26.97 -28.55 -9.79
N GLN A 221 28.04 -28.57 -10.59
CA GLN A 221 27.97 -28.46 -12.04
C GLN A 221 28.08 -29.81 -12.72
N LYS A 222 27.27 -30.03 -13.76
CA LYS A 222 27.27 -31.28 -14.56
C LYS A 222 28.48 -31.40 -15.48
N ASP A 223 28.95 -30.29 -16.05
CA ASP A 223 30.10 -30.23 -16.96
C ASP A 223 31.03 -29.08 -16.55
N ILE A 224 32.25 -29.39 -16.14
CA ILE A 224 33.24 -28.40 -15.68
C ILE A 224 34.50 -28.52 -16.55
N ASP A 225 34.88 -27.43 -17.22
CA ASP A 225 36.22 -27.30 -17.83
C ASP A 225 37.24 -27.00 -16.73
N SER A 226 37.62 -28.05 -15.99
CA SER A 226 38.65 -28.00 -14.95
C SER A 226 39.97 -28.57 -15.45
N LYS A 227 41.08 -27.90 -15.11
CA LYS A 227 42.44 -28.36 -15.40
C LYS A 227 43.23 -28.47 -14.11
N ILE A 228 43.78 -29.65 -13.88
CA ILE A 228 44.70 -29.92 -12.78
C ILE A 228 46.07 -29.35 -13.16
N ILE A 229 46.60 -28.47 -12.32
CA ILE A 229 47.86 -27.75 -12.54
C ILE A 229 49.06 -28.63 -12.18
N VAL A 230 48.96 -29.39 -11.08
CA VAL A 230 50.00 -30.32 -10.63
C VAL A 230 49.78 -31.66 -11.31
N SER A 231 50.52 -31.91 -12.39
CA SER A 231 50.41 -33.16 -13.16
C SER A 231 50.88 -34.35 -12.31
N GLY A 232 49.95 -35.18 -11.85
CA GLY A 232 50.25 -36.40 -11.09
C GLY A 232 49.25 -36.74 -9.98
N TYR A 233 48.37 -35.80 -9.61
CA TYR A 233 47.33 -36.02 -8.60
C TYR A 233 45.91 -36.03 -9.19
N ILE A 234 44.99 -36.71 -8.51
CA ILE A 234 43.58 -36.87 -8.92
C ILE A 234 42.75 -35.59 -8.71
N GLY A 235 43.21 -34.65 -7.88
CA GLY A 235 42.50 -33.43 -7.52
C GLY A 235 41.53 -33.59 -6.35
N ILE A 236 41.35 -32.51 -5.58
CA ILE A 236 40.53 -32.48 -4.36
C ILE A 236 39.04 -32.76 -4.64
N LEU A 237 38.51 -32.29 -5.77
CA LEU A 237 37.12 -32.52 -6.16
C LEU A 237 36.83 -34.01 -6.37
N LYS A 238 37.75 -34.73 -7.02
CA LYS A 238 37.63 -36.17 -7.23
C LYS A 238 37.78 -36.94 -5.91
N ALA A 239 38.64 -36.49 -5.00
CA ALA A 239 38.76 -37.05 -3.66
C ALA A 239 37.44 -36.88 -2.85
N LYS A 240 36.84 -35.68 -2.85
CA LYS A 240 35.51 -35.46 -2.22
C LYS A 240 34.44 -36.37 -2.81
N ALA A 241 34.41 -36.54 -4.14
CA ALA A 241 33.45 -37.44 -4.81
C ALA A 241 33.62 -38.91 -4.39
N ILE A 242 34.87 -39.39 -4.26
CA ILE A 242 35.17 -40.74 -3.76
C ILE A 242 34.68 -40.90 -2.32
N ALA A 243 34.95 -39.92 -1.45
CA ALA A 243 34.53 -39.95 -0.05
C ALA A 243 32.99 -39.99 0.10
N LEU A 244 32.28 -39.15 -0.67
CA LEU A 244 30.81 -39.12 -0.70
C LEU A 244 30.23 -40.44 -1.24
N SER A 245 30.81 -40.95 -2.33
CA SER A 245 30.36 -42.21 -2.92
C SER A 245 30.54 -43.39 -1.98
N ASP A 246 31.63 -43.46 -1.20
CA ASP A 246 31.84 -44.54 -0.23
C ASP A 246 30.91 -44.40 0.98
N SER A 247 30.72 -43.17 1.48
CA SER A 247 29.88 -42.91 2.66
C SER A 247 28.39 -43.19 2.45
N GLY A 248 27.93 -43.24 1.20
CA GLY A 248 26.50 -43.40 0.90
C GLY A 248 25.63 -42.20 1.30
N CYS A 249 26.23 -41.06 1.64
CA CYS A 249 25.49 -39.85 1.98
C CYS A 249 24.66 -39.37 0.78
N THR A 250 23.34 -39.49 0.88
CA THR A 250 22.39 -39.03 -0.15
C THR A 250 21.92 -37.59 0.07
N THR A 251 22.23 -37.03 1.24
CA THR A 251 21.93 -35.64 1.59
C THR A 251 23.19 -34.81 1.59
N ARG A 252 23.06 -33.49 1.38
CA ARG A 252 24.19 -32.57 1.39
C ARG A 252 24.93 -32.65 2.73
N VAL A 253 26.26 -32.75 2.64
CA VAL A 253 27.17 -32.75 3.80
C VAL A 253 27.92 -31.43 3.89
N GLU A 254 28.43 -31.13 5.07
CA GLU A 254 29.31 -29.99 5.32
C GLU A 254 30.76 -30.48 5.43
N PHE A 255 31.63 -30.06 4.50
CA PHE A 255 33.05 -30.39 4.57
C PHE A 255 33.74 -29.49 5.59
N THR A 256 34.25 -30.07 6.67
CA THR A 256 34.97 -29.35 7.72
C THR A 256 36.48 -29.32 7.49
N GLU A 257 37.01 -30.24 6.67
CA GLU A 257 38.41 -30.23 6.25
C GLU A 257 38.58 -30.89 4.88
N ALA A 258 39.37 -30.29 4.00
CA ALA A 258 39.74 -30.89 2.71
C ALA A 258 41.12 -30.39 2.28
N ARG A 259 42.18 -31.20 2.47
CA ARG A 259 43.55 -30.80 2.12
C ARG A 259 44.42 -31.95 1.63
N LEU A 260 45.39 -31.64 0.77
CA LEU A 260 46.45 -32.56 0.34
C LEU A 260 47.60 -32.55 1.35
N ILE A 261 48.07 -33.74 1.71
CA ILE A 261 49.28 -33.99 2.49
C ILE A 261 50.27 -34.71 1.57
N ASP A 262 51.24 -33.97 1.04
CA ASP A 262 52.24 -34.45 0.08
C ASP A 262 53.69 -34.37 0.60
N ILE A 263 53.93 -33.61 1.67
CA ILE A 263 55.23 -33.48 2.34
C ILE A 263 55.30 -34.39 3.57
N GLY A 264 56.31 -35.26 3.62
CA GLY A 264 56.60 -36.12 4.79
C GLY A 264 55.76 -37.40 4.90
N ALA A 265 54.80 -37.61 4.01
CA ALA A 265 54.00 -38.84 3.93
C ALA A 265 54.65 -39.90 3.01
N LYS A 266 54.48 -41.19 3.34
CA LYS A 266 54.96 -42.32 2.51
C LYS A 266 54.30 -42.35 1.12
N TYR A 267 53.02 -41.96 1.07
CA TYR A 267 52.26 -41.71 -0.15
C TYR A 267 51.52 -40.38 0.02
N PRO A 268 51.50 -39.49 -0.98
CA PRO A 268 50.67 -38.29 -0.93
C PRO A 268 49.18 -38.66 -0.82
N TYR A 269 48.42 -38.00 0.04
CA TYR A 269 46.99 -38.27 0.22
C TYR A 269 46.16 -37.02 0.54
N TYR A 270 44.89 -37.04 0.18
CA TYR A 270 43.88 -36.07 0.58
C TYR A 270 43.23 -36.50 1.90
N ARG A 271 43.22 -35.60 2.89
CA ARG A 271 42.41 -35.75 4.10
C ARG A 271 41.10 -35.00 3.90
N ILE A 272 39.99 -35.74 3.91
CA ILE A 272 38.63 -35.23 3.70
C ILE A 272 37.83 -35.50 4.97
N VAL A 273 37.33 -34.46 5.62
CA VAL A 273 36.43 -34.55 6.78
C VAL A 273 35.14 -33.84 6.46
N PHE A 274 34.01 -34.50 6.67
CA PHE A 274 32.69 -33.90 6.49
C PHE A 274 31.68 -34.44 7.49
N ASN A 275 30.62 -33.67 7.73
CA ASN A 275 29.53 -34.06 8.60
C ASN A 275 28.25 -34.21 7.78
N ASP A 276 27.51 -35.29 8.00
CA ASP A 276 26.10 -35.36 7.61
C ASP A 276 25.19 -34.84 8.76
N LYS A 277 23.96 -35.35 8.87
CA LYS A 277 23.04 -35.00 9.97
C LYS A 277 23.40 -35.61 11.32
N TYR A 278 24.09 -36.74 11.35
CA TYR A 278 24.30 -37.55 12.56
C TYR A 278 25.74 -37.99 12.75
N THR A 279 26.57 -37.96 11.71
CA THR A 279 27.87 -38.62 11.66
C THR A 279 28.92 -37.68 11.08
N GLN A 280 30.10 -37.66 11.71
CA GLN A 280 31.32 -37.10 11.12
C GLN A 280 32.10 -38.21 10.44
N TRP A 281 32.45 -37.99 9.18
CA TRP A 281 33.23 -38.86 8.34
C TRP A 281 34.62 -38.30 8.14
N THR A 282 35.64 -39.16 8.20
CA THR A 282 37.04 -38.83 7.88
C THR A 282 37.58 -39.85 6.89
N TYR A 283 38.12 -39.37 5.77
CA TYR A 283 38.72 -40.19 4.71
C TYR A 283 40.15 -39.73 4.43
N LEU A 284 41.05 -40.70 4.27
CA LEU A 284 42.38 -40.49 3.70
C LEU A 284 42.41 -41.13 2.31
N ILE A 285 42.53 -40.32 1.26
CA ILE A 285 42.41 -40.77 -0.14
C ILE A 285 43.75 -40.57 -0.85
N ASN A 286 44.32 -41.62 -1.42
CA ASN A 286 45.58 -41.56 -2.15
C ASN A 286 45.51 -40.51 -3.28
N ALA A 287 46.43 -39.55 -3.26
CA ALA A 287 46.36 -38.42 -4.14
C ALA A 287 46.70 -38.77 -5.59
N ILE A 288 47.36 -39.91 -5.86
CA ILE A 288 47.82 -40.29 -7.21
C ILE A 288 46.76 -41.13 -7.94
N ASN A 289 46.17 -42.12 -7.26
CA ASN A 289 45.26 -43.09 -7.89
C ASN A 289 43.81 -43.03 -7.35
N GLY A 290 43.58 -42.39 -6.20
CA GLY A 290 42.26 -42.27 -5.59
C GLY A 290 41.84 -43.42 -4.67
N ASP A 291 42.75 -44.35 -4.35
CA ASP A 291 42.44 -45.42 -3.40
C ASP A 291 42.14 -44.85 -2.00
N ILE A 292 41.13 -45.39 -1.32
CA ILE A 292 40.87 -45.04 0.08
C ILE A 292 41.91 -45.75 0.95
N LEU A 293 42.81 -44.97 1.56
CA LEU A 293 43.88 -45.45 2.42
C LEU A 293 43.39 -45.72 3.85
N ASP A 294 42.46 -44.90 4.33
CA ASP A 294 41.85 -45.03 5.65
C ASP A 294 40.46 -44.35 5.67
N LYS A 295 39.57 -44.86 6.53
CA LYS A 295 38.25 -44.26 6.77
C LYS A 295 37.82 -44.42 8.23
N ASN A 296 37.20 -43.38 8.77
CA ASN A 296 36.66 -43.35 10.13
C ASN A 296 35.32 -42.60 10.18
N GLU A 297 34.38 -43.11 10.98
CA GLU A 297 33.05 -42.53 11.20
C GLU A 297 32.78 -42.35 12.70
N VAL A 298 32.20 -41.21 13.09
CA VAL A 298 31.88 -40.88 14.47
C VAL A 298 30.45 -40.38 14.55
N ALA A 299 29.56 -41.13 15.21
CA ALA A 299 28.20 -40.69 15.50
C ALA A 299 28.23 -39.48 16.47
N LEU A 300 27.74 -38.35 16.00
CA LEU A 300 27.60 -37.10 16.74
C LEU A 300 26.31 -37.09 17.58
N PHE A 301 25.25 -37.71 17.09
CA PHE A 301 23.91 -37.71 17.71
C PHE A 301 23.20 -39.06 17.55
N ILE A 302 22.29 -39.39 18.48
CA ILE A 302 21.33 -40.50 18.36
C ILE A 302 20.42 -40.28 17.14
N SER A 303 19.96 -41.36 16.52
CA SER A 303 19.10 -41.28 15.34
C SER A 303 17.69 -40.78 15.71
N LEU A 304 16.92 -40.35 14.69
CA LEU A 304 15.49 -40.04 14.87
C LEU A 304 14.72 -41.27 15.37
N GLU A 305 15.05 -42.46 14.87
CA GLU A 305 14.39 -43.70 15.26
C GLU A 305 14.66 -44.03 16.73
N ASP A 306 15.91 -43.84 17.20
CA ASP A 306 16.24 -43.98 18.62
C ASP A 306 15.46 -42.97 19.47
N ALA A 307 15.38 -41.70 19.03
CA ALA A 307 14.63 -40.67 19.73
C ALA A 307 13.13 -41.00 19.81
N ARG A 308 12.52 -41.50 18.73
CA ARG A 308 11.13 -42.00 18.71
C ARG A 308 10.94 -43.12 19.74
N ASN A 309 11.81 -44.13 19.70
CA ASN A 309 11.73 -45.27 20.61
C ASN A 309 11.85 -44.84 22.07
N ILE A 310 12.76 -43.90 22.37
CA ILE A 310 12.89 -43.31 23.72
C ILE A 310 11.59 -42.59 24.12
N ALA A 311 11.04 -41.74 23.26
CA ALA A 311 9.80 -41.00 23.55
C ALA A 311 8.61 -41.92 23.79
N LEU A 312 8.40 -42.91 22.91
CA LEU A 312 7.31 -43.88 23.02
C LEU A 312 7.44 -44.74 24.27
N LYS A 313 8.65 -45.19 24.60
CA LYS A 313 8.91 -45.95 25.82
C LYS A 313 8.67 -45.10 27.07
N PHE A 314 9.12 -43.85 27.06
CA PHE A 314 8.92 -42.92 28.18
C PHE A 314 7.44 -42.60 28.40
N ALA A 315 6.67 -42.47 27.31
CA ALA A 315 5.22 -42.27 27.36
C ALA A 315 4.41 -43.55 27.69
N GLY A 316 5.05 -44.71 27.85
CA GLY A 316 4.36 -45.99 28.07
C GLY A 316 3.59 -46.51 26.84
N LEU A 317 3.95 -46.06 25.64
CA LEU A 317 3.30 -46.40 24.37
C LEU A 317 4.05 -47.47 23.55
N ALA A 318 5.28 -47.82 23.94
CA ALA A 318 6.15 -48.71 23.15
C ALA A 318 5.54 -50.12 22.87
N ASP A 319 4.74 -50.66 23.79
CA ASP A 319 4.14 -52.00 23.66
C ASP A 319 2.63 -51.94 23.34
N ASN A 320 2.07 -50.75 23.11
CA ASN A 320 0.63 -50.56 22.88
C ASN A 320 0.31 -50.49 21.38
N ALA A 321 0.28 -51.66 20.73
CA ALA A 321 0.04 -51.78 19.28
C ALA A 321 -1.36 -51.31 18.81
N GLU A 322 -2.32 -51.15 19.73
CA GLU A 322 -3.67 -50.69 19.43
C GLU A 322 -3.78 -49.15 19.42
N GLU A 323 -2.88 -48.44 20.10
CA GLU A 323 -2.89 -46.99 20.16
C GLU A 323 -2.11 -46.41 18.96
N LYS A 324 -2.83 -45.82 18.02
CA LYS A 324 -2.23 -45.17 16.87
C LYS A 324 -1.46 -43.91 17.31
N VAL A 325 -0.16 -43.88 17.05
CA VAL A 325 0.70 -42.71 17.28
C VAL A 325 0.99 -42.01 15.96
N GLU A 326 0.76 -40.70 15.91
CA GLU A 326 1.08 -39.87 14.74
C GLU A 326 2.04 -38.74 15.15
N PHE A 327 3.26 -38.77 14.61
CA PHE A 327 4.25 -37.71 14.82
C PHE A 327 3.92 -36.50 13.96
N THR A 328 3.82 -35.34 14.59
CA THR A 328 3.54 -34.04 13.94
C THR A 328 4.79 -33.18 13.83
N LYS A 329 5.80 -33.41 14.66
CA LYS A 329 7.08 -32.69 14.60
C LYS A 329 8.25 -33.58 14.99
N GLU A 330 9.32 -33.50 14.20
CA GLU A 330 10.53 -34.31 14.35
C GLU A 330 11.76 -33.49 13.96
N GLU A 331 12.37 -32.84 14.95
CA GLU A 331 13.39 -31.83 14.67
C GLU A 331 14.64 -32.02 15.56
N LEU A 332 15.82 -32.06 14.94
CA LEU A 332 17.09 -32.01 15.65
C LEU A 332 17.53 -30.55 15.82
N SER A 333 17.39 -30.02 17.04
CA SER A 333 17.87 -28.68 17.41
C SER A 333 19.34 -28.72 17.83
N ARG A 334 20.19 -27.93 17.17
CA ARG A 334 21.65 -27.87 17.42
C ARG A 334 22.10 -26.59 18.15
N ASN A 335 21.18 -25.80 18.70
CA ASN A 335 21.50 -24.51 19.34
C ASN A 335 22.51 -24.67 20.50
N SER A 336 23.36 -23.65 20.67
CA SER A 336 24.68 -23.64 21.35
C SER A 336 24.67 -23.86 22.88
N GLY A 337 24.16 -25.00 23.33
CA GLY A 337 24.30 -25.45 24.72
C GLY A 337 23.94 -26.91 24.96
N ARG A 338 22.87 -27.41 24.34
CA ARG A 338 22.43 -28.82 24.48
C ARG A 338 21.67 -29.27 23.22
N PRO A 339 22.34 -29.92 22.25
CA PRO A 339 21.67 -30.48 21.09
C PRO A 339 20.56 -31.45 21.51
N CYS A 340 19.36 -31.31 20.97
CA CYS A 340 18.22 -32.14 21.37
C CYS A 340 17.27 -32.44 20.22
N TRP A 341 16.65 -33.62 20.28
CA TRP A 341 15.48 -33.97 19.49
C TRP A 341 14.24 -33.37 20.12
N ILE A 342 13.47 -32.64 19.32
CA ILE A 342 12.14 -32.14 19.64
C ILE A 342 11.15 -33.03 18.92
N LEU A 343 10.32 -33.72 19.69
CA LEU A 343 9.28 -34.61 19.16
C LEU A 343 7.91 -34.14 19.64
N GLU A 344 6.99 -33.98 18.70
CA GLU A 344 5.57 -33.77 18.97
C GLU A 344 4.79 -34.87 18.28
N PHE A 345 3.87 -35.48 19.00
CA PHE A 345 2.99 -36.52 18.46
C PHE A 345 1.69 -36.59 19.23
N TYR A 346 0.65 -37.15 18.61
CA TYR A 346 -0.60 -37.40 19.30
C TYR A 346 -1.04 -38.86 19.20
N THR A 347 -1.90 -39.20 20.13
CA THR A 347 -2.69 -40.44 20.22
C THR A 347 -4.16 -40.07 20.10
N THR A 348 -5.07 -41.05 20.25
CA THR A 348 -6.50 -40.72 20.27
C THR A 348 -6.90 -39.85 21.46
N LYS A 349 -6.09 -39.84 22.53
CA LYS A 349 -6.42 -39.21 23.81
C LYS A 349 -5.53 -38.02 24.16
N PHE A 350 -4.24 -38.13 23.86
CA PHE A 350 -3.22 -37.20 24.33
C PHE A 350 -2.33 -36.71 23.19
N GLN A 351 -1.92 -35.45 23.29
CA GLN A 351 -0.82 -34.86 22.57
C GLN A 351 0.40 -34.81 23.50
N TYR A 352 1.57 -35.13 22.95
CA TYR A 352 2.83 -35.27 23.65
C TYR A 352 3.87 -34.32 23.05
N PHE A 353 4.73 -33.80 23.92
CA PHE A 353 5.87 -32.98 23.55
C PHE A 353 7.10 -33.44 24.33
N PHE A 354 8.19 -33.72 23.63
CA PHE A 354 9.45 -34.21 24.19
C PHE A 354 10.63 -33.35 23.76
N LYS A 355 11.59 -33.16 24.68
CA LYS A 355 12.97 -32.79 24.35
C LYS A 355 13.92 -33.85 24.88
N ILE A 356 14.67 -34.46 23.97
CA ILE A 356 15.57 -35.58 24.24
C ILE A 356 16.98 -35.14 23.87
N ASP A 357 17.92 -35.26 24.78
CA ASP A 357 19.32 -34.94 24.54
C ASP A 357 19.85 -35.76 23.37
N ALA A 358 20.31 -35.09 22.31
CA ALA A 358 20.66 -35.75 21.07
C ALA A 358 21.97 -36.54 21.18
N LYS A 359 22.78 -36.34 22.22
CA LYS A 359 24.03 -37.11 22.41
C LYS A 359 23.83 -38.34 23.28
N THR A 360 22.99 -38.21 24.30
CA THR A 360 22.86 -39.22 25.37
C THR A 360 21.54 -39.99 25.34
N GLY A 361 20.50 -39.46 24.67
CA GLY A 361 19.15 -40.00 24.74
C GLY A 361 18.39 -39.65 26.01
N GLU A 362 18.92 -38.78 26.87
CA GLU A 362 18.24 -38.36 28.10
C GLU A 362 17.01 -37.50 27.79
N VAL A 363 15.82 -37.92 28.22
CA VAL A 363 14.63 -37.06 28.21
C VAL A 363 14.76 -36.03 29.33
N PHE A 364 14.94 -34.76 28.97
CA PHE A 364 15.09 -33.67 29.96
C PHE A 364 13.91 -32.70 29.97
N PHE A 365 12.98 -32.84 29.02
CA PHE A 365 11.69 -32.17 29.04
C PHE A 365 10.64 -33.07 28.43
N PHE A 366 9.49 -33.14 29.09
CA PHE A 366 8.34 -33.89 28.64
C PHE A 366 7.08 -33.23 29.17
N GLU A 367 6.08 -33.09 28.31
CA GLU A 367 4.71 -32.75 28.70
C GLU A 367 3.71 -33.50 27.83
N TYR A 368 2.52 -33.71 28.38
CA TYR A 368 1.40 -34.24 27.62
C TYR A 368 0.10 -33.63 28.13
N HIS A 369 -0.85 -33.47 27.22
CA HIS A 369 -2.19 -33.00 27.53
C HIS A 369 -3.22 -33.69 26.65
N ILE A 370 -4.48 -33.70 27.07
CA ILE A 370 -5.60 -34.16 26.25
C ILE A 370 -5.66 -33.32 24.96
N ASP A 371 -6.19 -33.90 23.90
CA ASP A 371 -6.45 -33.14 22.68
C ASP A 371 -7.42 -31.98 22.97
N ILE A 372 -7.15 -30.80 22.42
CA ILE A 372 -7.99 -29.61 22.61
C ILE A 372 -9.43 -29.84 22.18
N ARG A 373 -9.67 -30.65 21.14
CA ARG A 373 -11.01 -31.07 20.71
C ARG A 373 -11.72 -31.78 21.86
N LYS A 374 -11.02 -32.65 22.58
CA LYS A 374 -11.59 -33.36 23.73
C LYS A 374 -11.96 -32.41 24.86
N ALA A 375 -11.11 -31.42 25.15
CA ALA A 375 -11.42 -30.37 26.13
C ALA A 375 -12.69 -29.58 25.75
N LYS A 376 -12.84 -29.22 24.46
CA LYS A 376 -14.04 -28.55 23.95
C LYS A 376 -15.29 -29.42 24.07
N GLU A 377 -15.22 -30.70 23.70
CA GLU A 377 -16.33 -31.64 23.85
C GLU A 377 -16.81 -31.71 25.30
N ILE A 378 -15.87 -31.82 26.25
CA ILE A 378 -16.17 -31.85 27.70
C ILE A 378 -16.87 -30.56 28.13
N ALA A 379 -16.35 -29.40 27.73
CA ALA A 379 -16.93 -28.11 28.08
C ALA A 379 -18.35 -27.95 27.51
N ALA A 380 -18.59 -28.36 26.26
CA ALA A 380 -19.90 -28.29 25.64
C ALA A 380 -20.91 -29.32 26.20
N GLN A 381 -20.44 -30.51 26.58
CA GLN A 381 -21.27 -31.51 27.28
C GLN A 381 -21.68 -31.02 28.66
N ASP A 382 -20.74 -30.47 29.45
CA ASP A 382 -21.04 -29.93 30.78
C ASP A 382 -21.95 -28.70 30.72
N ALA A 383 -21.82 -27.86 29.67
CA ALA A 383 -22.71 -26.73 29.41
C ALA A 383 -24.08 -27.14 28.83
N GLY A 384 -24.30 -28.42 28.52
CA GLY A 384 -25.57 -28.92 27.97
C GLY A 384 -25.85 -28.52 26.52
N VAL A 385 -24.85 -28.07 25.76
CA VAL A 385 -24.98 -27.56 24.38
C VAL A 385 -24.24 -28.41 23.34
N PHE A 386 -23.90 -29.65 23.70
CA PHE A 386 -23.15 -30.55 22.84
C PHE A 386 -23.89 -30.96 21.56
N GLU A 387 -25.22 -31.06 21.57
CA GLU A 387 -25.99 -31.34 20.35
C GLU A 387 -25.85 -30.25 19.29
N GLU A 388 -25.51 -29.03 19.72
CA GLU A 388 -25.26 -27.87 18.86
C GLU A 388 -23.78 -27.55 18.72
N PHE A 389 -22.88 -28.50 18.99
CA PHE A 389 -21.42 -28.27 19.04
C PHE A 389 -20.87 -27.58 17.78
N SER A 390 -21.41 -27.89 16.60
CA SER A 390 -21.00 -27.28 15.32
C SER A 390 -21.43 -25.82 15.14
N LYS A 391 -22.37 -25.34 15.96
CA LYS A 391 -22.85 -23.95 15.97
C LYS A 391 -22.15 -23.10 17.03
N LEU A 392 -21.42 -23.71 17.97
CA LEU A 392 -20.72 -22.98 19.02
C LEU A 392 -19.54 -22.20 18.43
N THR A 393 -19.40 -20.95 18.86
CA THR A 393 -18.26 -20.12 18.50
C THR A 393 -17.28 -20.09 19.67
N PHE A 394 -16.10 -20.69 19.47
CA PHE A 394 -14.99 -20.62 20.42
C PHE A 394 -14.17 -19.34 20.15
N THR A 395 -14.18 -18.43 21.11
CA THR A 395 -13.49 -17.13 21.05
C THR A 395 -12.10 -17.16 21.69
N ILE A 396 -11.89 -18.06 22.66
CA ILE A 396 -10.59 -18.29 23.31
C ILE A 396 -10.37 -19.79 23.41
N GLU A 397 -9.16 -20.21 23.02
CA GLU A 397 -8.72 -21.60 22.96
C GLU A 397 -7.25 -21.70 23.38
N GLU A 398 -6.97 -21.64 24.68
CA GLU A 398 -5.59 -21.54 25.16
C GLU A 398 -5.22 -22.72 26.06
N TYR A 399 -4.09 -23.37 25.77
CA TYR A 399 -3.44 -24.26 26.72
C TYR A 399 -2.59 -23.42 27.69
N VAL A 400 -2.86 -23.58 28.98
CA VAL A 400 -2.10 -22.96 30.06
C VAL A 400 -1.31 -24.05 30.77
N GLY A 401 -0.01 -24.10 30.51
CA GLY A 401 0.92 -25.09 31.05
C GLY A 401 2.33 -24.54 31.28
N GLY A 402 3.27 -25.43 31.64
CA GLY A 402 4.66 -25.06 31.90
C GLY A 402 4.90 -24.44 33.27
N GLY A 403 5.18 -25.29 34.27
CA GLY A 403 5.56 -24.84 35.62
C GLY A 403 4.41 -24.58 36.60
N ILE A 404 3.17 -24.93 36.22
CA ILE A 404 2.01 -24.92 37.12
C ILE A 404 1.60 -26.33 37.54
N LYS A 405 1.00 -26.47 38.73
CA LYS A 405 0.66 -27.78 39.33
C LYS A 405 -0.38 -28.56 38.52
N THR A 406 -1.34 -27.86 37.93
CA THR A 406 -2.43 -28.45 37.14
C THR A 406 -2.56 -27.66 35.85
N PRO A 407 -1.94 -28.11 34.76
CA PRO A 407 -2.15 -27.54 33.43
C PRO A 407 -3.63 -27.61 33.04
N TYR A 408 -4.13 -26.61 32.32
CA TYR A 408 -5.54 -26.56 31.92
C TYR A 408 -5.74 -25.87 30.57
N PHE A 409 -6.80 -26.24 29.88
CA PHE A 409 -7.34 -25.49 28.76
C PHE A 409 -8.28 -24.41 29.26
N TYR A 410 -8.04 -23.18 28.83
CA TYR A 410 -8.93 -22.04 29.03
C TYR A 410 -9.75 -21.84 27.77
N LEU A 411 -11.07 -22.07 27.90
CA LEU A 411 -12.01 -22.04 26.79
C LEU A 411 -13.08 -20.98 27.05
N VAL A 412 -13.28 -20.08 26.09
CA VAL A 412 -14.44 -19.17 26.09
C VAL A 412 -15.21 -19.39 24.82
N PHE A 413 -16.46 -19.82 24.94
CA PHE A 413 -17.32 -20.11 23.80
C PHE A 413 -18.74 -19.64 24.06
N ASN A 414 -19.49 -19.44 23.00
CA ASN A 414 -20.86 -18.97 23.11
C ASN A 414 -21.75 -19.60 22.03
N ASN A 415 -23.05 -19.57 22.32
CA ASN A 415 -24.09 -19.60 21.31
C ASN A 415 -24.68 -18.19 21.19
N ASP A 416 -25.78 -18.04 20.44
CA ASP A 416 -26.45 -16.74 20.26
C ASP A 416 -27.04 -16.11 21.55
N LYS A 417 -27.01 -16.82 22.68
CA LYS A 417 -27.71 -16.45 23.92
C LYS A 417 -26.84 -16.40 25.16
N THR A 418 -25.79 -17.21 25.22
CA THR A 418 -25.00 -17.41 26.44
C THR A 418 -23.54 -17.60 26.06
N GLN A 419 -22.66 -16.96 26.82
CA GLN A 419 -21.23 -17.20 26.79
C GLN A 419 -20.83 -18.01 28.01
N TRP A 420 -20.09 -19.08 27.78
CA TRP A 420 -19.48 -19.92 28.77
C TRP A 420 -17.98 -19.70 28.80
N THR A 421 -17.42 -19.74 30.01
CA THR A 421 -15.98 -19.78 30.26
C THR A 421 -15.68 -21.02 31.07
N TYR A 422 -14.68 -21.79 30.63
CA TYR A 422 -14.29 -23.05 31.23
C TYR A 422 -12.78 -23.13 31.44
N ARG A 423 -12.38 -23.74 32.55
CA ARG A 423 -11.04 -24.26 32.78
C ARG A 423 -11.13 -25.77 32.85
N ILE A 424 -10.58 -26.46 31.85
CA ILE A 424 -10.58 -27.92 31.76
C ILE A 424 -9.17 -28.43 32.08
N ASP A 425 -9.02 -29.31 33.05
CA ASP A 425 -7.77 -30.00 33.38
C ASP A 425 -7.19 -30.63 32.10
N ALA A 426 -5.99 -30.19 31.72
CA ALA A 426 -5.38 -30.61 30.47
C ALA A 426 -4.79 -32.03 30.58
N THR A 427 -4.67 -32.61 31.76
CA THR A 427 -4.16 -33.98 31.95
C THR A 427 -5.29 -34.99 32.09
N LEU A 428 -6.34 -34.65 32.84
CA LEU A 428 -7.42 -35.58 33.21
C LEU A 428 -8.76 -35.26 32.53
N GLY A 429 -8.93 -34.06 31.95
CA GLY A 429 -10.19 -33.62 31.36
C GLY A 429 -11.28 -33.28 32.38
N HIS A 430 -10.93 -33.06 33.65
CA HIS A 430 -11.89 -32.61 34.66
C HIS A 430 -12.21 -31.12 34.51
N VAL A 431 -13.46 -30.73 34.73
CA VAL A 431 -13.83 -29.32 34.83
C VAL A 431 -13.28 -28.77 36.14
N LEU A 432 -12.34 -27.84 36.05
CA LEU A 432 -11.70 -27.18 37.19
C LEU A 432 -12.48 -25.94 37.64
N ASP A 433 -13.01 -25.19 36.68
CA ASP A 433 -13.77 -23.96 36.91
C ASP A 433 -14.71 -23.70 35.74
N LYS A 434 -15.84 -23.04 36.02
CA LYS A 434 -16.80 -22.62 35.00
C LYS A 434 -17.60 -21.39 35.40
N SER A 435 -17.96 -20.58 34.41
CA SER A 435 -18.90 -19.47 34.56
C SER A 435 -19.71 -19.27 33.29
N GLU A 436 -20.90 -18.70 33.41
CA GLU A 436 -21.75 -18.34 32.27
C GLU A 436 -22.31 -16.93 32.40
N VAL A 437 -22.50 -16.27 31.26
CA VAL A 437 -23.06 -14.92 31.16
C VAL A 437 -24.06 -14.90 30.00
N ALA A 438 -25.28 -14.41 30.26
CA ALA A 438 -26.26 -14.18 29.20
C ALA A 438 -25.76 -13.09 28.25
N LEU A 439 -25.82 -13.36 26.95
CA LEU A 439 -25.51 -12.39 25.90
C LEU A 439 -26.76 -11.59 25.56
N LEU A 440 -26.54 -10.30 25.31
CA LEU A 440 -27.60 -9.44 24.79
C LEU A 440 -27.88 -9.80 23.32
N VAL A 441 -29.14 -9.70 22.92
CA VAL A 441 -29.61 -9.73 21.54
C VAL A 441 -28.73 -8.81 20.70
N PRO A 442 -28.07 -9.30 19.65
CA PRO A 442 -27.23 -8.47 18.80
C PRO A 442 -28.08 -7.54 17.93
N LEU A 443 -27.49 -6.42 17.48
CA LEU A 443 -28.15 -5.41 16.65
C LEU A 443 -28.86 -6.02 15.44
N GLN A 444 -28.19 -6.92 14.70
CA GLN A 444 -28.77 -7.57 13.53
C GLN A 444 -30.05 -8.32 13.87
N LYS A 445 -30.10 -8.99 15.03
CA LYS A 445 -31.29 -9.71 15.46
C LYS A 445 -32.41 -8.75 15.88
N ALA A 446 -32.06 -7.63 16.52
CA ALA A 446 -33.03 -6.56 16.82
C ALA A 446 -33.62 -5.96 15.53
N ARG A 447 -32.82 -5.76 14.48
CA ARG A 447 -33.32 -5.35 13.15
C ARG A 447 -34.32 -6.34 12.58
N GLU A 448 -33.97 -7.64 12.55
CA GLU A 448 -34.86 -8.69 12.07
C GLU A 448 -36.21 -8.70 12.81
N ILE A 449 -36.18 -8.53 14.14
CA ILE A 449 -37.40 -8.45 14.95
C ILE A 449 -38.24 -7.24 14.54
N ALA A 450 -37.63 -6.05 14.43
CA ALA A 450 -38.32 -4.82 14.08
C ALA A 450 -38.90 -4.84 12.66
N LEU A 451 -38.14 -5.33 11.67
CA LEU A 451 -38.57 -5.45 10.27
C LEU A 451 -39.70 -6.47 10.12
N LYS A 452 -39.58 -7.62 10.81
CA LYS A 452 -40.61 -8.65 10.79
C LYS A 452 -41.93 -8.15 11.38
N ASP A 453 -41.89 -7.44 12.51
CA ASP A 453 -43.09 -6.83 13.11
C ASP A 453 -43.69 -5.75 12.20
N ALA A 454 -42.84 -4.97 11.53
CA ALA A 454 -43.25 -3.98 10.54
C ALA A 454 -43.83 -4.57 9.24
N GLY A 455 -43.74 -5.89 9.03
CA GLY A 455 -44.17 -6.57 7.82
C GLY A 455 -43.26 -6.32 6.61
N ILE A 456 -41.98 -5.99 6.84
CA ILE A 456 -40.99 -5.67 5.80
C ILE A 456 -40.08 -6.88 5.61
N THR A 457 -40.00 -7.36 4.36
CA THR A 457 -39.21 -8.56 4.02
C THR A 457 -37.85 -8.24 3.41
N ASP A 458 -37.69 -7.06 2.79
CA ASP A 458 -36.43 -6.61 2.20
C ASP A 458 -35.88 -5.40 2.98
N GLU A 459 -34.75 -5.59 3.64
CA GLU A 459 -34.06 -4.54 4.41
C GLU A 459 -33.62 -3.36 3.52
N ASN A 460 -33.48 -3.56 2.20
CA ASN A 460 -33.10 -2.49 1.27
C ASN A 460 -34.24 -1.49 0.99
N GLU A 461 -35.48 -1.82 1.35
CA GLU A 461 -36.63 -0.90 1.23
C GLU A 461 -36.68 0.14 2.36
N VAL A 462 -35.82 0.00 3.37
CA VAL A 462 -35.79 0.90 4.54
C VAL A 462 -34.47 1.65 4.65
N THR A 463 -34.53 2.79 5.33
CA THR A 463 -33.37 3.55 5.78
C THR A 463 -33.42 3.64 7.29
N PHE A 464 -32.42 3.05 7.98
CA PHE A 464 -32.27 3.18 9.43
C PHE A 464 -31.75 4.58 9.79
N THR A 465 -32.44 5.23 10.73
CA THR A 465 -32.09 6.58 11.21
C THR A 465 -31.52 6.56 12.62
N LYS A 466 -31.81 5.52 13.42
CA LYS A 466 -31.31 5.36 14.78
C LYS A 466 -31.17 3.90 15.16
N GLU A 467 -30.03 3.55 15.75
CA GLU A 467 -29.69 2.18 16.16
C GLU A 467 -28.85 2.20 17.45
N GLU A 468 -29.51 2.31 18.60
CA GLU A 468 -28.84 2.56 19.87
C GLU A 468 -29.15 1.49 20.91
N LEU A 469 -28.10 0.92 21.51
CA LEU A 469 -28.24 0.06 22.69
C LEU A 469 -28.19 0.91 23.96
N ASN A 470 -29.32 1.04 24.63
CA ASN A 470 -29.39 1.63 25.96
C ASN A 470 -29.13 0.54 27.02
N LYS A 471 -27.96 0.61 27.67
CA LYS A 471 -27.55 -0.32 28.75
C LYS A 471 -28.05 0.16 30.12
N GLY A 472 -29.32 0.52 30.23
CA GLY A 472 -29.93 0.87 31.51
C GLY A 472 -29.70 -0.28 32.52
N PRO A 473 -29.40 0.03 33.80
CA PRO A 473 -28.94 -0.96 34.77
C PRO A 473 -29.96 -2.06 35.11
N GLU A 474 -31.25 -1.84 34.84
CA GLU A 474 -32.32 -2.80 35.15
C GLU A 474 -32.89 -3.53 33.92
N ARG A 475 -32.82 -2.94 32.73
CA ARG A 475 -33.40 -3.50 31.50
C ARG A 475 -32.74 -2.91 30.25
N PRO A 476 -31.71 -3.56 29.69
CA PRO A 476 -31.06 -3.05 28.49
C PRO A 476 -32.02 -3.18 27.29
N CYS A 477 -32.04 -2.18 26.41
CA CYS A 477 -32.93 -2.19 25.24
C CYS A 477 -32.29 -1.57 24.00
N TRP A 478 -32.67 -2.11 22.84
CA TRP A 478 -32.38 -1.54 21.53
C TRP A 478 -33.45 -0.54 21.15
N ILE A 479 -33.03 0.65 20.74
CA ILE A 479 -33.87 1.67 20.12
C ILE A 479 -33.56 1.66 18.63
N ILE A 480 -34.52 1.23 17.83
CA ILE A 480 -34.40 1.10 16.37
C ILE A 480 -35.42 2.00 15.70
N GLU A 481 -34.95 2.98 14.92
CA GLU A 481 -35.79 3.86 14.11
C GLU A 481 -35.40 3.72 12.64
N PHE A 482 -36.40 3.61 11.77
CA PHE A 482 -36.20 3.51 10.33
C PHE A 482 -37.44 4.00 9.58
N TYR A 483 -37.29 4.31 8.30
CA TYR A 483 -38.41 4.68 7.44
C TYR A 483 -38.29 4.05 6.05
N ASN A 484 -39.42 3.96 5.37
CA ASN A 484 -39.51 3.72 3.93
C ASN A 484 -40.30 4.87 3.28
N GLU A 485 -40.63 4.74 2.00
CA GLU A 485 -41.40 5.76 1.27
C GLU A 485 -42.72 6.13 1.96
N ASN A 486 -43.36 5.16 2.62
CA ASN A 486 -44.71 5.29 3.13
C ASN A 486 -44.79 5.56 4.63
N TYR A 487 -43.90 4.98 5.42
CA TYR A 487 -43.99 4.96 6.88
C TYR A 487 -42.62 5.18 7.52
N GLN A 488 -42.64 5.76 8.72
CA GLN A 488 -41.54 5.74 9.66
C GLN A 488 -41.94 4.91 10.89
N TYR A 489 -40.95 4.25 11.46
CA TYR A 489 -41.11 3.26 12.53
C TYR A 489 -40.15 3.59 13.67
N SER A 490 -40.59 3.35 14.90
CA SER A 490 -39.73 3.37 16.08
C SER A 490 -40.06 2.18 16.96
N TYR A 491 -39.02 1.43 17.31
CA TYR A 491 -39.08 0.22 18.12
C TYR A 491 -38.17 0.35 19.33
N VAL A 492 -38.67 -0.12 20.49
CA VAL A 492 -37.86 -0.41 21.67
C VAL A 492 -37.93 -1.90 21.91
N ILE A 493 -36.80 -2.58 21.79
CA ILE A 493 -36.69 -4.03 21.89
C ILE A 493 -35.84 -4.37 23.11
N ASP A 494 -36.35 -5.24 23.96
CA ASP A 494 -35.61 -5.76 25.10
C ASP A 494 -34.35 -6.49 24.63
N ALA A 495 -33.19 -6.05 25.10
CA ALA A 495 -31.91 -6.57 24.63
C ALA A 495 -31.55 -7.90 25.30
N GLU A 496 -32.27 -8.40 26.30
CA GLU A 496 -32.00 -9.70 26.92
C GLU A 496 -32.86 -10.81 26.27
N THR A 497 -34.11 -10.47 25.96
CA THR A 497 -35.15 -11.42 25.56
C THR A 497 -35.56 -11.29 24.08
N GLY A 498 -35.35 -10.12 23.48
CA GLY A 498 -35.85 -9.78 22.15
C GLY A 498 -37.34 -9.40 22.13
N GLU A 499 -37.97 -9.21 23.28
CA GLU A 499 -39.36 -8.75 23.38
C GLU A 499 -39.51 -7.31 22.84
N ILE A 500 -40.53 -7.05 22.03
CA ILE A 500 -40.87 -5.68 21.61
C ILE A 500 -41.59 -4.99 22.77
N LEU A 501 -40.94 -4.02 23.39
CA LEU A 501 -41.47 -3.24 24.52
C LEU A 501 -42.33 -2.08 24.07
N PHE A 502 -42.00 -1.51 22.93
CA PHE A 502 -42.72 -0.41 22.31
C PHE A 502 -42.54 -0.49 20.80
N SER A 503 -43.63 -0.25 20.08
CA SER A 503 -43.59 -0.01 18.65
C SER A 503 -44.54 1.12 18.28
N THR A 504 -44.13 1.93 17.31
CA THR A 504 -44.99 2.92 16.70
C THR A 504 -44.73 3.00 15.21
N ARG A 505 -45.78 3.33 14.46
CA ARG A 505 -45.76 3.46 13.00
C ARG A 505 -46.51 4.73 12.64
N TYR A 506 -45.84 5.64 11.97
CA TYR A 506 -46.42 6.85 11.40
C TYR A 506 -46.22 6.89 9.89
N VAL A 507 -47.08 7.58 9.15
CA VAL A 507 -46.83 7.97 7.76
C VAL A 507 -45.50 8.70 7.68
N SER A 508 -44.69 8.45 6.65
CA SER A 508 -43.38 9.10 6.50
C SER A 508 -43.54 10.61 6.38
N MET A 509 -42.57 11.38 6.89
CA MET A 509 -42.61 12.84 6.78
C MET A 509 -42.66 13.30 5.31
N ALA A 510 -41.95 12.60 4.42
CA ALA A 510 -41.96 12.87 2.98
C ALA A 510 -43.38 12.68 2.39
N LYS A 511 -44.05 11.58 2.72
CA LYS A 511 -45.43 11.32 2.27
C LYS A 511 -46.41 12.33 2.82
N ALA A 512 -46.30 12.70 4.09
CA ALA A 512 -47.14 13.72 4.70
C ALA A 512 -46.96 15.11 4.04
N LYS A 513 -45.73 15.48 3.65
CA LYS A 513 -45.47 16.69 2.85
C LYS A 513 -46.14 16.62 1.48
N THR A 514 -46.03 15.49 0.79
CA THR A 514 -46.67 15.30 -0.51
C THR A 514 -48.18 15.46 -0.42
N ILE A 515 -48.81 14.91 0.62
CA ILE A 515 -50.25 15.08 0.88
C ILE A 515 -50.60 16.57 1.07
N ALA A 516 -49.83 17.28 1.91
CA ALA A 516 -50.06 18.70 2.14
C ALA A 516 -49.87 19.56 0.87
N LEU A 517 -48.92 19.22 0.01
CA LEU A 517 -48.69 19.93 -1.25
C LEU A 517 -49.76 19.61 -2.31
N GLN A 518 -50.20 18.36 -2.41
CA GLN A 518 -51.23 17.92 -3.36
C GLN A 518 -52.61 18.52 -3.08
N ASP A 519 -52.90 18.88 -1.83
CA ASP A 519 -54.14 19.55 -1.44
C ASP A 519 -54.17 21.04 -1.84
N THR A 520 -53.05 21.61 -2.29
CA THR A 520 -53.00 23.00 -2.76
C THR A 520 -53.33 23.14 -4.25
N ASP A 521 -53.94 24.26 -4.64
CA ASP A 521 -54.20 24.62 -6.06
C ASP A 521 -52.93 25.05 -6.83
N LEU A 522 -51.75 24.57 -6.43
CA LEU A 522 -50.47 24.91 -7.07
C LEU A 522 -50.31 24.13 -8.38
N SER A 523 -50.50 24.83 -9.51
CA SER A 523 -50.50 24.27 -10.87
C SER A 523 -49.10 24.01 -11.47
N ASP A 524 -48.23 23.36 -10.71
CA ASP A 524 -46.82 23.03 -10.99
C ASP A 524 -45.78 24.15 -10.77
N GLY A 525 -44.86 23.87 -9.83
CA GLY A 525 -43.49 24.40 -9.86
C GLY A 525 -43.16 25.67 -9.07
N ASN A 526 -44.09 26.24 -8.28
CA ASN A 526 -43.76 27.38 -7.43
C ASN A 526 -42.70 27.00 -6.38
N LYS A 527 -41.78 27.94 -6.11
CA LYS A 527 -40.71 27.82 -5.12
C LYS A 527 -41.33 27.88 -3.72
N VAL A 528 -41.95 26.78 -3.29
CA VAL A 528 -42.55 26.64 -1.95
C VAL A 528 -41.43 26.57 -0.92
N VAL A 529 -41.55 27.34 0.14
CA VAL A 529 -40.62 27.34 1.28
C VAL A 529 -41.35 26.83 2.50
N PHE A 530 -40.92 25.68 3.03
CA PHE A 530 -41.35 25.18 4.33
C PHE A 530 -40.65 25.96 5.45
N THR A 531 -41.43 26.48 6.38
CA THR A 531 -40.95 27.21 7.56
C THR A 531 -41.15 26.42 8.85
N VAL A 532 -42.08 25.46 8.86
CA VAL A 532 -42.28 24.51 9.96
C VAL A 532 -42.48 23.12 9.38
N GLU A 533 -41.75 22.15 9.91
CA GLU A 533 -41.84 20.74 9.58
C GLU A 533 -41.63 19.90 10.85
N GLU A 534 -42.72 19.66 11.59
CA GLU A 534 -42.61 19.05 12.92
C GLU A 534 -43.60 17.89 13.08
N LEU A 535 -43.12 16.77 13.61
CA LEU A 535 -43.99 15.74 14.16
C LEU A 535 -44.39 16.14 15.57
N VAL A 536 -45.67 16.42 15.77
CA VAL A 536 -46.23 16.61 17.11
C VAL A 536 -46.74 15.25 17.59
N ALA A 537 -45.96 14.61 18.47
CA ALA A 537 -46.26 13.32 19.06
C ALA A 537 -45.97 13.32 20.58
N GLY A 538 -46.61 12.41 21.30
CA GLY A 538 -46.45 12.26 22.76
C GLY A 538 -47.43 13.12 23.57
N GLY A 539 -48.18 12.49 24.48
CA GLY A 539 -49.13 13.17 25.37
C GLY A 539 -50.41 13.70 24.71
N ILE A 540 -50.62 13.42 23.42
CA ILE A 540 -51.81 13.82 22.67
C ILE A 540 -52.51 12.60 22.05
N LYS A 541 -53.83 12.71 21.86
CA LYS A 541 -54.68 11.59 21.40
C LYS A 541 -54.39 11.18 19.96
N THR A 542 -54.13 12.15 19.08
CA THR A 542 -53.91 11.92 17.65
C THR A 542 -52.65 12.66 17.24
N PRO A 543 -51.51 11.95 17.10
CA PRO A 543 -50.26 12.54 16.61
C PRO A 543 -50.45 13.10 15.20
N TYR A 544 -49.82 14.23 14.90
CA TYR A 544 -49.93 14.87 13.59
C TYR A 544 -48.64 15.58 13.17
N TYR A 545 -48.43 15.71 11.88
CA TYR A 545 -47.42 16.57 11.30
C TYR A 545 -47.96 17.98 11.15
N LEU A 546 -47.22 18.97 11.65
CA LEU A 546 -47.46 20.37 11.40
C LEU A 546 -46.56 20.84 10.25
N PHE A 547 -47.18 21.25 9.15
CA PHE A 547 -46.50 21.91 8.05
C PHE A 547 -46.97 23.34 7.94
N VAL A 548 -46.00 24.25 7.83
CA VAL A 548 -46.24 25.64 7.45
C VAL A 548 -45.34 25.93 6.26
N PHE A 549 -45.93 26.36 5.15
CA PHE A 549 -45.19 26.67 3.93
C PHE A 549 -45.84 27.79 3.14
N ASN A 550 -45.08 28.46 2.27
CA ASN A 550 -45.60 29.56 1.46
C ASN A 550 -44.91 29.65 0.10
N ASP A 551 -45.57 30.29 -0.87
CA ASP A 551 -45.02 30.60 -2.20
C ASP A 551 -44.67 32.10 -2.37
N GLY A 552 -44.66 32.83 -1.25
CA GLY A 552 -44.47 34.28 -1.20
C GLY A 552 -45.76 35.10 -1.39
N LYS A 553 -46.86 34.51 -1.87
CA LYS A 553 -48.18 35.17 -1.98
C LYS A 553 -49.17 34.62 -0.97
N THR A 554 -49.14 33.32 -0.74
CA THR A 554 -50.05 32.61 0.17
C THR A 554 -49.22 31.75 1.12
N GLN A 555 -49.62 31.72 2.38
CA GLN A 555 -49.10 30.81 3.39
C GLN A 555 -50.14 29.75 3.70
N TRP A 556 -49.72 28.49 3.61
CA TRP A 556 -50.52 27.35 3.99
C TRP A 556 -50.06 26.80 5.33
N THR A 557 -51.03 26.37 6.14
CA THR A 557 -50.82 25.64 7.38
C THR A 557 -51.62 24.35 7.32
N TYR A 558 -50.95 23.22 7.50
CA TYR A 558 -51.52 21.90 7.46
C TYR A 558 -51.23 21.13 8.74
N ARG A 559 -52.23 20.41 9.24
CA ARG A 559 -52.05 19.32 10.21
C ARG A 559 -52.45 18.02 9.53
N ILE A 560 -51.48 17.14 9.33
CA ILE A 560 -51.67 15.83 8.70
C ILE A 560 -51.62 14.77 9.79
N ASP A 561 -52.65 13.94 9.93
CA ASP A 561 -52.67 12.84 10.89
C ASP A 561 -51.47 11.92 10.63
N ALA A 562 -50.65 11.71 11.64
CA ALA A 562 -49.42 10.94 11.48
C ALA A 562 -49.70 9.44 11.36
N THR A 563 -50.89 8.95 11.71
CA THR A 563 -51.22 7.51 11.71
C THR A 563 -51.75 7.02 10.36
N ASP A 564 -52.56 7.83 9.68
CA ASP A 564 -53.21 7.46 8.43
C ASP A 564 -52.98 8.45 7.27
N GLY A 565 -52.41 9.63 7.55
CA GLY A 565 -52.12 10.65 6.54
C GLY A 565 -53.31 11.54 6.18
N SER A 566 -54.43 11.44 6.90
CA SER A 566 -55.59 12.30 6.66
C SER A 566 -55.32 13.78 6.99
N ILE A 567 -55.91 14.70 6.23
CA ILE A 567 -55.80 16.13 6.51
C ILE A 567 -56.76 16.45 7.66
N MET A 568 -56.21 16.73 8.84
CA MET A 568 -56.99 17.09 10.03
C MET A 568 -57.38 18.57 10.03
N TYR A 569 -56.52 19.40 9.45
CA TYR A 569 -56.68 20.84 9.38
C TYR A 569 -55.90 21.39 8.19
N SER A 570 -56.53 22.29 7.45
CA SER A 570 -55.88 23.11 6.43
C SER A 570 -56.34 24.56 6.56
N ASN A 571 -55.42 25.48 6.32
CA ASN A 571 -55.70 26.90 6.25
C ASN A 571 -54.80 27.55 5.20
N ALA A 572 -55.35 28.48 4.43
CA ALA A 572 -54.63 29.27 3.43
C ALA A 572 -54.82 30.75 3.73
N GLU A 573 -53.73 31.44 4.02
CA GLU A 573 -53.72 32.87 4.36
C GLU A 573 -52.99 33.66 3.26
N ALA A 574 -53.67 34.66 2.70
CA ALA A 574 -53.05 35.56 1.74
C ALA A 574 -52.05 36.47 2.44
N LEU A 575 -50.78 36.40 2.04
CA LEU A 575 -49.70 37.26 2.53
C LEU A 575 -49.66 38.63 1.81
N MET A 576 -50.42 38.77 0.73
CA MET A 576 -50.49 39.97 -0.10
C MET A 576 -51.95 40.33 -0.48
N VAL A 577 -52.22 41.62 -0.61
CA VAL A 577 -53.44 42.18 -1.20
C VAL A 577 -53.56 41.70 -2.65
N SER A 578 -54.75 41.25 -3.05
CA SER A 578 -54.99 40.78 -4.41
C SER A 578 -54.95 41.94 -5.43
N LEU A 579 -54.72 41.62 -6.71
CA LEU A 579 -54.78 42.59 -7.79
C LEU A 579 -56.14 43.30 -7.83
N ASP A 580 -57.24 42.56 -7.68
CA ASP A 580 -58.59 43.13 -7.68
C ASP A 580 -58.81 44.08 -6.51
N LYS A 581 -58.29 43.74 -5.32
CA LYS A 581 -58.38 44.64 -4.17
C LYS A 581 -57.50 45.88 -4.35
N ALA A 582 -56.33 45.74 -4.97
CA ALA A 582 -55.49 46.88 -5.34
C ALA A 582 -56.18 47.79 -6.37
N LYS A 583 -56.87 47.23 -7.37
CA LYS A 583 -57.71 47.99 -8.32
C LYS A 583 -58.81 48.75 -7.58
N GLU A 584 -59.54 48.08 -6.68
CA GLU A 584 -60.59 48.72 -5.87
C GLU A 584 -60.04 49.89 -5.03
N ILE A 585 -58.87 49.71 -4.41
CA ILE A 585 -58.18 50.76 -3.64
C ILE A 585 -57.81 51.94 -4.57
N ALA A 586 -57.19 51.67 -5.73
CA ALA A 586 -56.81 52.73 -6.67
C ALA A 586 -58.01 53.52 -7.21
N LEU A 587 -59.11 52.83 -7.55
CA LEU A 587 -60.32 53.45 -8.07
C LEU A 587 -61.03 54.30 -7.01
N THR A 588 -61.01 53.83 -5.76
CA THR A 588 -61.59 54.54 -4.62
C THR A 588 -60.77 55.78 -4.28
N ASP A 589 -59.43 55.67 -4.20
CA ASP A 589 -58.53 56.80 -3.95
C ASP A 589 -58.57 57.84 -5.09
N ALA A 590 -58.76 57.39 -6.33
CA ALA A 590 -58.95 58.25 -7.50
C ALA A 590 -60.34 58.91 -7.60
N GLU A 591 -61.26 58.62 -6.65
CA GLU A 591 -62.64 59.13 -6.61
C GLU A 591 -63.44 58.85 -7.90
N ILE A 592 -63.22 57.70 -8.54
CA ILE A 592 -63.89 57.35 -9.80
C ILE A 592 -65.36 56.98 -9.53
N PRO A 593 -66.35 57.69 -10.11
CA PRO A 593 -67.75 57.36 -9.91
C PRO A 593 -68.14 55.98 -10.45
N LYS A 594 -69.04 55.30 -9.76
CA LYS A 594 -69.57 54.01 -10.19
C LYS A 594 -70.27 54.15 -11.56
N GLY A 595 -69.89 53.31 -12.52
CA GLY A 595 -70.44 53.30 -13.88
C GLY A 595 -69.62 54.06 -14.92
N VAL A 596 -68.53 54.72 -14.52
CA VAL A 596 -67.52 55.23 -15.47
C VAL A 596 -66.70 54.06 -16.00
N GLU A 597 -66.53 53.99 -17.31
CA GLU A 597 -65.65 53.00 -17.95
C GLU A 597 -64.19 53.30 -17.59
N VAL A 598 -63.49 52.29 -17.06
CA VAL A 598 -62.08 52.38 -16.71
C VAL A 598 -61.32 51.31 -17.48
N VAL A 599 -60.25 51.74 -18.15
CA VAL A 599 -59.37 50.84 -18.89
C VAL A 599 -58.02 50.78 -18.17
N PHE A 600 -57.67 49.61 -17.63
CA PHE A 600 -56.35 49.35 -17.08
C PHE A 600 -55.37 48.98 -18.20
N THR A 601 -54.24 49.68 -18.24
CA THR A 601 -53.17 49.49 -19.24
C THR A 601 -51.97 48.76 -18.66
N THR A 602 -51.74 48.87 -17.36
CA THR A 602 -50.64 48.19 -16.66
C THR A 602 -51.16 47.57 -15.36
N GLU A 603 -50.89 46.28 -15.17
CA GLU A 603 -51.31 45.50 -13.99
C GLU A 603 -50.18 44.54 -13.58
N VAL A 604 -49.18 45.07 -12.86
CA VAL A 604 -47.98 44.28 -12.54
C VAL A 604 -47.60 44.34 -11.06
N LEU A 605 -47.21 43.21 -10.49
CA LEU A 605 -46.59 43.15 -9.17
C LEU A 605 -45.10 43.47 -9.31
N SER A 606 -44.64 44.55 -8.70
CA SER A 606 -43.26 45.03 -8.75
C SER A 606 -42.67 45.21 -7.34
N ARG A 607 -41.43 45.66 -7.25
CA ARG A 607 -40.75 45.99 -5.98
C ARG A 607 -40.34 47.46 -5.95
N ASN A 608 -40.89 48.22 -5.01
CA ASN A 608 -40.48 49.59 -4.72
C ASN A 608 -39.50 49.60 -3.54
N SER A 609 -38.21 49.80 -3.79
CA SER A 609 -37.14 49.74 -2.77
C SER A 609 -37.18 48.44 -1.93
N GLY A 610 -37.44 47.31 -2.59
CA GLY A 610 -37.54 45.99 -1.97
C GLY A 610 -38.93 45.62 -1.42
N ARG A 611 -39.82 46.60 -1.19
CA ARG A 611 -41.21 46.36 -0.76
C ARG A 611 -42.07 45.94 -1.96
N PRO A 612 -42.83 44.84 -1.88
CA PRO A 612 -43.70 44.44 -2.99
C PRO A 612 -44.85 45.45 -3.14
N CYS A 613 -45.14 45.89 -4.35
CA CYS A 613 -46.22 46.82 -4.64
C CYS A 613 -46.88 46.51 -5.99
N TRP A 614 -48.20 46.68 -6.07
CA TRP A 614 -48.95 46.67 -7.31
C TRP A 614 -48.76 47.98 -8.04
N VAL A 615 -48.27 47.93 -9.27
CA VAL A 615 -48.19 49.07 -10.18
C VAL A 615 -49.39 49.01 -11.12
N LEU A 616 -50.25 50.01 -11.02
CA LEU A 616 -51.47 50.13 -11.80
C LEU A 616 -51.41 51.40 -12.64
N GLU A 617 -51.65 51.27 -13.94
CA GLU A 617 -51.89 52.40 -14.82
C GLU A 617 -53.24 52.20 -15.49
N PHE A 618 -54.05 53.25 -15.51
CA PHE A 618 -55.39 53.20 -16.07
C PHE A 618 -55.84 54.59 -16.49
N TYR A 619 -56.84 54.64 -17.36
CA TYR A 619 -57.45 55.90 -17.78
C TYR A 619 -58.97 55.82 -17.82
N ILE A 620 -59.57 56.99 -17.72
CA ILE A 620 -60.97 57.29 -18.05
C ILE A 620 -60.98 58.37 -19.14
N GLU A 621 -62.16 58.72 -19.63
CA GLU A 621 -62.32 59.66 -20.75
C GLU A 621 -61.50 60.97 -20.60
N LYS A 622 -61.44 61.52 -19.38
CA LYS A 622 -60.78 62.81 -19.11
C LYS A 622 -59.38 62.72 -18.51
N TYR A 623 -59.07 61.62 -17.82
CA TYR A 623 -57.88 61.54 -16.97
C TYR A 623 -57.16 60.20 -17.13
N GLN A 624 -55.85 60.23 -16.96
CA GLN A 624 -55.01 59.05 -16.79
C GLN A 624 -54.40 59.04 -15.39
N PHE A 625 -54.19 57.85 -14.86
CA PHE A 625 -53.78 57.60 -13.50
C PHE A 625 -52.62 56.62 -13.45
N SER A 626 -51.71 56.84 -12.51
CA SER A 626 -50.63 55.92 -12.17
C SER A 626 -50.57 55.74 -10.66
N TYR A 627 -50.63 54.49 -10.22
CA TYR A 627 -50.71 54.10 -8.82
C TYR A 627 -49.64 53.07 -8.48
N LYS A 628 -49.06 53.18 -7.27
CA LYS A 628 -48.33 52.09 -6.62
C LYS A 628 -48.96 51.82 -5.26
N ILE A 629 -49.46 50.61 -5.08
CA ILE A 629 -50.11 50.18 -3.84
C ILE A 629 -49.23 49.14 -3.16
N ASP A 630 -48.92 49.32 -1.89
CA ASP A 630 -48.17 48.35 -1.09
C ASP A 630 -48.91 47.01 -1.08
N ALA A 631 -48.25 45.97 -1.59
CA ALA A 631 -48.89 44.68 -1.77
C ALA A 631 -49.12 43.94 -0.45
N LYS A 632 -48.53 44.36 0.68
CA LYS A 632 -48.77 43.74 1.99
C LYS A 632 -49.87 44.43 2.78
N THR A 633 -49.90 45.76 2.73
CA THR A 633 -50.77 46.58 3.59
C THR A 633 -51.96 47.18 2.84
N GLY A 634 -51.89 47.28 1.52
CA GLY A 634 -52.88 47.99 0.71
C GLY A 634 -52.73 49.51 0.75
N GLU A 635 -51.66 50.04 1.37
CA GLU A 635 -51.39 51.47 1.41
C GLU A 635 -51.07 52.02 0.02
N VAL A 636 -51.66 53.16 -0.36
CA VAL A 636 -51.28 53.88 -1.58
C VAL A 636 -49.94 54.57 -1.33
N ILE A 637 -48.85 53.98 -1.85
CA ILE A 637 -47.49 54.52 -1.68
C ILE A 637 -47.22 55.65 -2.67
N TYR A 638 -47.90 55.62 -3.81
CA TYR A 638 -47.76 56.62 -4.87
C TYR A 638 -49.06 56.71 -5.67
N ASN A 639 -49.50 57.93 -5.95
CA ASN A 639 -50.54 58.20 -6.93
C ASN A 639 -50.17 59.42 -7.78
N ARG A 640 -50.75 59.48 -8.97
CA ARG A 640 -50.60 60.60 -9.89
C ARG A 640 -51.80 60.65 -10.82
N ARG A 641 -52.32 61.85 -11.06
CA ARG A 641 -53.46 62.11 -11.95
C ARG A 641 -53.10 63.20 -12.95
N TYR A 642 -53.26 62.90 -14.23
CA TYR A 642 -53.11 63.86 -15.33
C TYR A 642 -54.32 63.83 -16.26
N ILE A 643 -54.50 64.87 -17.06
CA ILE A 643 -55.44 64.82 -18.18
C ILE A 643 -55.03 63.71 -19.13
N ASN A 644 -56.01 63.10 -19.80
CA ASN A 644 -55.74 62.13 -20.84
C ASN A 644 -54.92 62.80 -21.97
N ILE A 645 -53.90 62.11 -22.49
CA ILE A 645 -53.05 62.65 -23.56
C ILE A 645 -53.86 63.06 -24.80
N GLU A 646 -54.95 62.35 -25.10
CA GLU A 646 -55.86 62.71 -26.20
C GLU A 646 -56.53 64.07 -26.01
N ARG A 647 -56.81 64.46 -24.76
CA ARG A 647 -57.32 65.82 -24.45
C ARG A 647 -56.24 66.89 -24.61
N ALA A 648 -55.00 66.56 -24.28
CA ALA A 648 -53.88 67.47 -24.53
C ALA A 648 -53.68 67.70 -26.03
N LYS A 649 -53.78 66.64 -26.85
CA LYS A 649 -53.76 66.72 -28.32
C LYS A 649 -54.91 67.55 -28.86
N GLU A 650 -56.14 67.30 -28.40
CA GLU A 650 -57.33 68.07 -28.80
C GLU A 650 -57.14 69.56 -28.53
N THR A 651 -56.60 69.92 -27.36
CA THR A 651 -56.32 71.31 -26.99
C THR A 651 -55.29 71.95 -27.92
N ALA A 652 -54.20 71.23 -28.21
CA ALA A 652 -53.14 71.71 -29.08
C ALA A 652 -53.60 71.88 -30.55
N LEU A 653 -54.37 70.92 -31.07
CA LEU A 653 -54.95 70.96 -32.43
C LEU A 653 -55.95 72.11 -32.57
N LYS A 654 -56.79 72.31 -31.55
CA LYS A 654 -57.80 73.38 -31.53
C LYS A 654 -57.17 74.77 -31.48
N ASP A 655 -56.11 74.98 -30.68
CA ASP A 655 -55.40 76.26 -30.63
C ASP A 655 -54.60 76.53 -31.90
N ALA A 656 -54.06 75.49 -32.54
CA ALA A 656 -53.40 75.58 -33.84
C ALA A 656 -54.38 75.80 -35.02
N ALA A 657 -55.69 75.89 -34.77
CA ALA A 657 -56.75 76.06 -35.77
C ALA A 657 -56.71 75.03 -36.91
N ILE A 658 -56.31 73.79 -36.59
CA ILE A 658 -56.32 72.66 -37.53
C ILE A 658 -57.76 72.27 -37.81
N GLU A 659 -58.15 72.16 -39.10
CA GLU A 659 -59.47 71.66 -39.47
C GLU A 659 -59.60 70.17 -39.14
N GLU A 660 -60.80 69.74 -38.75
CA GLU A 660 -61.10 68.40 -38.22
C GLU A 660 -60.71 67.24 -39.17
N ASN A 661 -60.52 67.52 -40.47
CA ASN A 661 -60.14 66.56 -41.50
C ASN A 661 -58.71 66.75 -42.06
N SER A 662 -57.90 67.64 -41.48
CA SER A 662 -56.52 67.85 -41.91
C SER A 662 -55.62 66.70 -41.46
N LYS A 663 -54.74 66.21 -42.36
CA LYS A 663 -53.82 65.12 -42.04
C LYS A 663 -52.67 65.64 -41.18
N VAL A 664 -52.79 65.49 -39.87
CA VAL A 664 -51.74 65.85 -38.89
C VAL A 664 -50.98 64.61 -38.44
N VAL A 665 -49.65 64.74 -38.32
CA VAL A 665 -48.77 63.69 -37.80
C VAL A 665 -48.12 64.18 -36.51
N PHE A 666 -48.42 63.50 -35.40
CA PHE A 666 -47.69 63.67 -34.14
C PHE A 666 -46.37 62.92 -34.22
N THR A 667 -45.28 63.64 -33.96
CA THR A 667 -43.92 63.11 -33.96
C THR A 667 -43.34 63.00 -32.55
N VAL A 668 -43.90 63.73 -31.58
CA VAL A 668 -43.56 63.62 -30.16
C VAL A 668 -44.85 63.67 -29.36
N GLU A 669 -45.01 62.68 -28.47
CA GLU A 669 -46.14 62.52 -27.55
C GLU A 669 -45.62 62.09 -26.18
N GLU A 670 -44.97 63.01 -25.47
CA GLU A 670 -44.25 62.67 -24.25
C GLU A 670 -44.78 63.43 -23.04
N LEU A 671 -45.03 62.71 -21.96
CA LEU A 671 -45.29 63.30 -20.66
C LEU A 671 -43.95 63.64 -19.98
N VAL A 672 -43.74 64.92 -19.68
CA VAL A 672 -42.58 65.39 -18.90
C VAL A 672 -43.06 65.71 -17.49
N ASP A 673 -42.63 64.93 -16.50
CA ASP A 673 -43.14 65.06 -15.12
C ASP A 673 -42.09 64.89 -14.00
N GLY A 674 -40.82 64.67 -14.35
CA GLY A 674 -39.74 64.43 -13.41
C GLY A 674 -39.05 65.72 -12.92
N GLY A 675 -39.23 66.06 -11.64
CA GLY A 675 -38.47 67.11 -10.96
C GLY A 675 -38.83 68.56 -11.36
N ILE A 676 -39.93 68.75 -12.06
CA ILE A 676 -40.39 70.06 -12.54
C ILE A 676 -41.68 70.52 -11.84
N LYS A 677 -41.84 71.84 -11.71
CA LYS A 677 -42.96 72.46 -10.97
C LYS A 677 -44.34 72.21 -11.62
N THR A 678 -44.37 72.19 -12.94
CA THR A 678 -45.60 72.01 -13.72
C THR A 678 -45.35 70.90 -14.75
N PRO A 679 -45.79 69.66 -14.47
CA PRO A 679 -45.76 68.58 -15.44
C PRO A 679 -46.52 68.96 -16.72
N TYR A 680 -46.00 68.57 -17.87
CA TYR A 680 -46.62 68.91 -19.14
C TYR A 680 -46.46 67.81 -20.19
N PHE A 681 -47.43 67.70 -21.08
CA PHE A 681 -47.29 66.94 -22.32
C PHE A 681 -46.55 67.78 -23.34
N ASN A 682 -45.41 67.27 -23.81
CA ASN A 682 -44.68 67.80 -24.95
C ASN A 682 -45.23 67.17 -26.22
N LEU A 683 -45.96 67.98 -26.99
CA LEU A 683 -46.61 67.55 -28.22
C LEU A 683 -45.95 68.27 -29.39
N VAL A 684 -45.37 67.50 -30.31
CA VAL A 684 -44.85 68.03 -31.58
C VAL A 684 -45.61 67.38 -32.70
N PHE A 685 -46.23 68.19 -33.56
CA PHE A 685 -47.00 67.70 -34.69
C PHE A 685 -46.89 68.64 -35.88
N ASN A 686 -47.21 68.14 -37.07
CA ASN A 686 -47.16 68.93 -38.30
C ASN A 686 -48.22 68.46 -39.31
N ASP A 687 -48.58 69.35 -40.23
CA ASP A 687 -49.52 69.11 -41.33
C ASP A 687 -48.82 69.01 -42.71
N GLY A 688 -47.48 68.94 -42.71
CA GLY A 688 -46.65 68.97 -43.91
C GLY A 688 -46.22 70.37 -44.38
N GLN A 689 -46.78 71.46 -43.83
CA GLN A 689 -46.36 72.83 -44.11
C GLN A 689 -45.85 73.57 -42.88
N THR A 690 -46.43 73.30 -41.71
CA THR A 690 -46.04 73.93 -40.45
C THR A 690 -45.87 72.85 -39.39
N GLN A 691 -44.82 72.99 -38.56
CA GLN A 691 -44.62 72.19 -37.36
C GLN A 691 -44.99 73.04 -36.15
N TRP A 692 -45.81 72.47 -35.27
CA TRP A 692 -46.16 73.05 -33.99
C TRP A 692 -45.50 72.27 -32.86
N THR A 693 -45.05 73.01 -31.85
CA THR A 693 -44.57 72.48 -30.58
C THR A 693 -45.39 73.08 -29.45
N TYR A 694 -46.11 72.22 -28.73
CA TYR A 694 -46.92 72.59 -27.58
C TYR A 694 -46.39 71.94 -26.31
N ARG A 695 -46.41 72.72 -25.22
CA ARG A 695 -46.34 72.19 -23.86
C ARG A 695 -47.69 72.42 -23.21
N ILE A 696 -48.44 71.34 -23.04
CA ILE A 696 -49.77 71.37 -22.43
C ILE A 696 -49.64 70.92 -20.97
N ASP A 697 -50.09 71.73 -20.02
CA ASP A 697 -50.12 71.41 -18.60
C ASP A 697 -50.84 70.08 -18.39
N ALA A 698 -50.12 69.07 -17.87
CA ALA A 698 -50.65 67.74 -17.71
C ALA A 698 -51.70 67.66 -16.60
N THR A 699 -51.80 68.66 -15.72
CA THR A 699 -52.74 68.66 -14.59
C THR A 699 -54.10 69.27 -14.95
N ASN A 700 -54.13 70.28 -15.81
CA ASN A 700 -55.35 71.04 -16.12
C ASN A 700 -55.61 71.24 -17.63
N GLY A 701 -54.68 70.87 -18.51
CA GLY A 701 -54.80 71.01 -19.96
C GLY A 701 -54.53 72.39 -20.52
N GLY A 702 -54.08 73.35 -19.71
CA GLY A 702 -53.73 74.69 -20.16
C GLY A 702 -52.47 74.71 -21.03
N ILE A 703 -52.42 75.58 -22.03
CA ILE A 703 -51.23 75.76 -22.86
C ILE A 703 -50.19 76.57 -22.06
N ILE A 704 -49.05 75.93 -21.76
CA ILE A 704 -47.93 76.56 -21.06
C ILE A 704 -47.00 77.26 -22.06
N HIS A 705 -46.78 76.62 -23.21
CA HIS A 705 -45.91 77.12 -24.25
C HIS A 705 -46.44 76.66 -25.61
N LYS A 706 -46.32 77.53 -26.61
CA LYS A 706 -46.57 77.20 -28.01
C LYS A 706 -45.56 77.90 -28.91
N GLU A 707 -45.15 77.19 -29.95
CA GLU A 707 -44.26 77.67 -30.99
C GLU A 707 -44.65 76.99 -32.30
N ASP A 708 -44.59 77.73 -33.40
CA ASP A 708 -44.82 77.24 -34.75
C ASP A 708 -43.66 77.61 -35.68
N LYS A 709 -43.37 76.74 -36.63
CA LYS A 709 -42.31 76.93 -37.62
C LYS A 709 -42.70 76.34 -38.97
N ALA A 710 -42.53 77.13 -40.03
CA ALA A 710 -42.72 76.66 -41.39
C ALA A 710 -41.70 75.56 -41.75
N LEU A 711 -42.21 74.45 -42.27
CA LEU A 711 -41.44 73.37 -42.88
C LEU A 711 -41.23 73.75 -44.34
N ARG A 712 -39.99 74.09 -44.70
CA ARG A 712 -39.62 74.41 -46.09
C ARG A 712 -39.53 73.16 -46.96
#